data_AF-A0A952Q1C7-F1
#
_entry.id   AF-A0A952Q1C7-F1
#
_cell.length_a   1.000
_cell.length_b   1.000
_cell.length_c   1.000
_cell.angle_alpha   90.00
_cell.angle_beta   90.00
_cell.angle_gamma   90.00
#
_symmetry.space_group_name_H-M   'P 1'
#
loop_
_entity.id
_entity.type
_entity.pdbx_description
1 polymer ?
#
loop_
_entity_poly.entity_id
_entity_poly.type
_entity_poly.pdbx_seq_one_letter_code
_entity_poly.pdbx_strand_id
1 'polypeptide(L)'
;MSQFRIGSRQGLWRRLLGLTLLIMLTFSLASTTGITTAQDSAFLRITGTVFSYRGQPVYLRGSNIGNIGAIGIWQTPNIDDIEPDREDYFKLKEMGGNHFRFGMSLPWYNQDRNKFWRVLDQQVAWAKEAGVWLVPLLFVTEDNCYEGYNNTCKLWTDAAQQERLIAFWVEMARHYRDEPTVIGFDFLNEPTPPGPGWCDTWFTLAQRIRDGVAAINPQALAFIEACADGQFYHRFEGDNIVYEVHFYEPLAATHNEDGSAVYPGSLPDWDGKQVYWSKDAFRGNGDERADIRNRLAINWAKEQNVPIYVGEWGTRSPYQGWETYLTDIASLLNEWHIHWSHYTWRHLPGYWDTFGLGHPLVVQNPATYTMLTWALLGKLGPDDPDPTVAPTMTAVVATATPRWNATLTRVPPTILATVTTMPMTSTWQPSLTPHPRTPEPTQNDEVVVRYSAAKTEATSSTIEFILSVINTGEQAIDLGEISLRYYFKDQGSLGDYAANCEVADIGCERVQLWFGQLAVARDDATHYLEVGFGKGSLGVGEQTGDISLQIHRSSWHDLNQADDYSFNPQQTKLSPSDKVTAYRQGRLIWGSEPGMDPHPRPSPGSVRVLYMANPYHRDASSSVISPEFAILNATGEAIRLSHLKLRYYFTRESTEPIVFTCAWAQVGCDHLTAQIGREAGSGSDYLELGFTDAAGDLEPNTPTGPISVQLRRADWTDFNQADDYSFRPDTEALTTWDRVTLYKDAAQIWGLEPGAAR
;
A
#
# COMPACT_ATOMS: atom_id res chain seq x y z
N MET A 1 -27.13 60.26 51.30
CA MET A 1 -27.10 61.48 50.46
C MET A 1 -26.70 61.05 49.05
N SER A 2 -27.26 61.51 47.92
CA SER A 2 -28.55 62.21 47.71
C SER A 2 -28.86 62.45 46.21
N GLN A 3 -29.89 61.77 45.68
CA GLN A 3 -30.69 62.16 44.48
C GLN A 3 -29.92 62.19 43.12
N PHE A 4 -30.50 62.18 41.92
CA PHE A 4 -31.89 62.34 41.42
C PHE A 4 -32.24 61.23 40.37
N ARG A 5 -33.39 61.17 39.68
CA ARG A 5 -34.85 61.26 40.00
C ARG A 5 -35.63 61.37 38.65
N ILE A 6 -36.84 60.80 38.54
CA ILE A 6 -37.81 61.00 37.41
C ILE A 6 -37.37 60.30 36.10
N GLY A 7 -38.24 59.76 35.22
CA GLY A 7 -39.70 59.56 35.26
C GLY A 7 -40.25 59.04 33.92
N SER A 8 -41.55 58.74 33.83
CA SER A 8 -42.18 57.97 32.74
C SER A 8 -43.03 58.78 31.75
N ARG A 9 -43.20 58.22 30.54
CA ARG A 9 -44.26 58.44 29.50
C ARG A 9 -44.03 57.40 28.37
N GLN A 10 -44.99 56.63 27.86
CA GLN A 10 -46.25 56.96 27.16
C GLN A 10 -46.02 57.89 25.94
N GLY A 11 -46.52 57.62 24.72
CA GLY A 11 -47.42 56.58 24.21
C GLY A 11 -48.25 57.14 23.03
N LEU A 12 -49.05 56.29 22.34
CA LEU A 12 -49.96 56.60 21.21
C LEU A 12 -49.34 56.77 19.80
N TRP A 13 -50.06 56.56 18.68
CA TRP A 13 -51.06 55.51 18.26
C TRP A 13 -51.68 55.91 16.88
N ARG A 14 -51.62 55.03 15.85
CA ARG A 14 -52.41 55.07 14.57
C ARG A 14 -52.16 56.28 13.63
N ARG A 15 -52.69 56.43 12.39
CA ARG A 15 -53.63 55.69 11.50
C ARG A 15 -53.01 55.59 10.07
N LEU A 16 -53.05 54.48 9.31
CA LEU A 16 -54.15 53.71 8.65
C LEU A 16 -54.53 54.21 7.23
N LEU A 17 -54.74 53.27 6.29
CA LEU A 17 -55.32 53.35 4.91
C LEU A 17 -54.37 53.66 3.72
N GLY A 18 -54.44 52.85 2.65
CA GLY A 18 -53.79 53.15 1.35
C GLY A 18 -53.36 51.98 0.43
N LEU A 19 -54.28 51.08 0.02
CA LEU A 19 -54.10 50.29 -1.22
C LEU A 19 -54.28 51.24 -2.44
N THR A 20 -53.71 51.07 -3.65
CA THR A 20 -52.94 49.99 -4.30
C THR A 20 -52.27 50.54 -5.57
N LEU A 21 -51.02 50.19 -5.90
CA LEU A 21 -50.58 49.56 -7.18
C LEU A 21 -49.03 49.45 -7.33
N LEU A 22 -48.61 48.46 -8.14
CA LEU A 22 -47.34 48.33 -8.87
C LEU A 22 -45.96 48.33 -8.13
N ILE A 23 -45.53 47.11 -7.79
CA ILE A 23 -44.23 46.49 -8.18
C ILE A 23 -42.94 47.30 -7.93
N MET A 24 -42.21 46.98 -6.84
CA MET A 24 -41.05 46.06 -6.86
C MET A 24 -40.68 45.60 -5.43
N LEU A 25 -40.05 44.43 -5.30
CA LEU A 25 -39.56 43.90 -4.01
C LEU A 25 -38.18 44.50 -3.66
N THR A 26 -38.01 44.92 -2.42
CA THR A 26 -36.69 44.99 -1.76
C THR A 26 -36.80 44.38 -0.36
N PHE A 27 -36.47 43.10 -0.24
CA PHE A 27 -36.32 42.43 1.06
C PHE A 27 -34.89 42.64 1.59
N SER A 28 -34.76 43.09 2.84
CA SER A 28 -33.46 43.18 3.51
C SER A 28 -32.95 41.77 3.84
N LEU A 29 -31.75 41.44 3.37
CA LEU A 29 -31.04 40.22 3.73
C LEU A 29 -30.32 40.43 5.07
N ALA A 30 -30.94 39.95 6.16
CA ALA A 30 -30.20 39.61 7.37
C ALA A 30 -29.59 38.21 7.18
N SER A 31 -28.28 38.13 7.00
CA SER A 31 -27.58 36.87 6.77
C SER A 31 -27.37 36.09 8.08
N THR A 32 -28.30 35.19 8.39
CA THR A 32 -28.10 34.18 9.43
C THR A 32 -27.09 33.14 8.93
N THR A 33 -25.82 33.32 9.31
CA THR A 33 -24.79 32.29 9.15
C THR A 33 -25.21 31.03 9.90
N GLY A 34 -25.28 29.89 9.21
CA GLY A 34 -25.57 28.61 9.85
C GLY A 34 -24.42 28.23 10.78
N ILE A 35 -24.68 28.20 12.09
CA ILE A 35 -23.74 27.67 13.08
C ILE A 35 -23.82 26.15 13.00
N THR A 36 -22.90 25.52 12.29
CA THR A 36 -22.62 24.09 12.45
C THR A 36 -22.13 23.87 13.88
N THR A 37 -22.93 23.20 14.69
CA THR A 37 -22.50 22.73 16.01
C THR A 37 -21.31 21.77 15.84
N ALA A 38 -20.27 21.92 16.66
CA ALA A 38 -19.02 21.15 16.55
C ALA A 38 -19.21 19.62 16.57
N GLN A 39 -20.36 19.17 17.08
CA GLN A 39 -20.81 17.79 17.12
C GLN A 39 -21.00 17.13 15.74
N ASP A 40 -21.24 17.90 14.67
CA ASP A 40 -21.48 17.37 13.31
C ASP A 40 -20.34 17.66 12.32
N SER A 41 -19.18 18.13 12.80
CA SER A 41 -18.05 18.48 11.93
C SER A 41 -17.42 17.25 11.27
N ALA A 42 -17.40 17.23 9.94
CA ALA A 42 -16.65 16.25 9.15
C ALA A 42 -15.13 16.48 9.20
N PHE A 43 -14.68 17.69 9.51
CA PHE A 43 -13.26 18.01 9.76
C PHE A 43 -12.93 17.92 11.25
N LEU A 44 -11.68 17.54 11.55
CA LEU A 44 -11.09 17.63 12.89
C LEU A 44 -11.04 19.11 13.36
N ARG A 45 -11.23 19.36 14.65
CA ARG A 45 -11.26 20.71 15.25
C ARG A 45 -10.37 20.81 16.48
N ILE A 46 -9.88 22.00 16.78
CA ILE A 46 -9.22 22.31 18.06
C ILE A 46 -10.29 22.64 19.12
N THR A 47 -10.14 22.05 20.31
CA THR A 47 -10.98 22.29 21.49
C THR A 47 -10.07 22.49 22.71
N GLY A 48 -9.49 23.69 22.85
CA GLY A 48 -8.46 23.95 23.87
C GLY A 48 -7.16 23.23 23.52
N THR A 49 -6.62 22.43 24.45
CA THR A 49 -5.37 21.67 24.26
C THR A 49 -5.55 20.32 23.54
N VAL A 50 -6.76 19.97 23.10
CA VAL A 50 -7.06 18.68 22.45
C VAL A 50 -7.84 18.86 21.15
N PHE A 51 -7.83 17.86 20.28
CA PHE A 51 -8.69 17.85 19.11
C PHE A 51 -10.09 17.30 19.41
N SER A 52 -11.04 17.56 18.50
CA SER A 52 -12.34 16.91 18.48
C SER A 52 -12.82 16.58 17.07
N TYR A 53 -13.43 15.40 16.93
CA TYR A 53 -14.10 14.92 15.72
C TYR A 53 -15.51 14.45 16.09
N ARG A 54 -16.53 14.97 15.40
CA ARG A 54 -17.96 14.70 15.70
C ARG A 54 -18.33 14.82 17.19
N GLY A 55 -17.77 15.83 17.86
CA GLY A 55 -17.97 16.08 19.29
C GLY A 55 -17.29 15.10 20.26
N GLN A 56 -16.55 14.10 19.78
CA GLN A 56 -15.69 13.25 20.62
C GLN A 56 -14.29 13.86 20.72
N PRO A 57 -13.56 13.73 21.85
CA PRO A 57 -12.17 14.14 21.95
C PRO A 57 -11.27 13.22 21.12
N VAL A 58 -10.27 13.78 20.44
CA VAL A 58 -9.30 13.04 19.62
C VAL A 58 -7.89 13.38 20.11
N TYR A 59 -7.07 12.34 20.25
CA TYR A 59 -5.62 12.47 20.36
C TYR A 59 -5.02 11.96 19.06
N LEU A 60 -4.27 12.80 18.34
CA LEU A 60 -3.50 12.33 17.19
C LEU A 60 -2.38 11.40 17.69
N ARG A 61 -2.38 10.16 17.17
CA ARG A 61 -1.45 9.07 17.48
C ARG A 61 -1.08 8.39 16.16
N GLY A 62 0.19 8.49 15.77
CA GLY A 62 0.58 8.18 14.39
C GLY A 62 2.06 7.88 14.21
N SER A 63 2.47 7.85 12.96
CA SER A 63 3.87 7.70 12.56
C SER A 63 4.18 8.60 11.37
N ASN A 64 5.47 8.89 11.20
CA ASN A 64 5.98 9.59 10.03
C ASN A 64 6.18 8.60 8.89
N ILE A 65 5.75 9.01 7.69
CA ILE A 65 6.25 8.52 6.42
C ILE A 65 7.31 9.53 5.99
N GLY A 66 8.58 9.26 6.35
CA GLY A 66 9.68 10.21 6.11
C GLY A 66 10.07 10.37 4.64
N ASN A 67 9.80 9.35 3.80
CA ASN A 67 10.13 9.34 2.35
C ASN A 67 11.60 9.68 2.04
N ILE A 68 12.54 9.37 2.94
CA ILE A 68 13.94 9.83 2.95
C ILE A 68 14.70 9.59 1.64
N GLY A 69 14.49 8.44 0.97
CA GLY A 69 15.07 8.17 -0.35
C GLY A 69 14.48 9.08 -1.43
N ALA A 70 13.17 9.22 -1.47
CA ALA A 70 12.42 9.99 -2.47
C ALA A 70 12.58 11.51 -2.36
N ILE A 71 12.62 12.07 -1.15
CA ILE A 71 12.64 13.53 -0.96
C ILE A 71 13.96 14.18 -1.40
N GLY A 72 15.04 13.38 -1.49
CA GLY A 72 16.31 13.77 -2.10
C GLY A 72 17.27 14.53 -1.17
N ILE A 73 17.45 14.06 0.07
CA ILE A 73 18.50 14.56 0.97
C ILE A 73 19.88 14.14 0.48
N TRP A 74 20.03 12.85 0.15
CA TRP A 74 21.31 12.22 -0.23
C TRP A 74 21.43 11.93 -1.73
N GLN A 75 20.36 12.18 -2.50
CA GLN A 75 20.23 11.91 -3.92
C GLN A 75 19.32 12.95 -4.61
N THR A 76 19.14 12.87 -5.92
CA THR A 76 18.16 13.73 -6.62
C THR A 76 16.74 13.40 -6.15
N PRO A 77 15.90 14.39 -5.78
CA PRO A 77 14.51 14.13 -5.41
C PRO A 77 13.74 13.47 -6.56
N ASN A 78 13.12 12.31 -6.28
CA ASN A 78 12.31 11.55 -7.22
C ASN A 78 11.03 11.03 -6.54
N ILE A 79 9.87 11.34 -7.10
CA ILE A 79 8.57 10.93 -6.54
C ILE A 79 8.20 9.46 -6.84
N ASP A 80 8.91 8.79 -7.76
CA ASP A 80 8.69 7.35 -7.98
C ASP A 80 9.33 6.47 -6.88
N ASP A 81 10.28 7.03 -6.12
CA ASP A 81 10.96 6.32 -5.02
C ASP A 81 10.12 6.33 -3.71
N ILE A 82 8.86 6.79 -3.76
CA ILE A 82 7.94 6.75 -2.61
C ILE A 82 7.47 5.31 -2.41
N GLU A 83 8.03 4.66 -1.40
CA GLU A 83 7.76 3.26 -1.09
C GLU A 83 6.40 2.95 -0.42
N PRO A 84 5.87 3.75 0.53
CA PRO A 84 4.66 3.34 1.26
C PRO A 84 3.43 3.31 0.37
N ASP A 85 2.64 2.26 0.54
CA ASP A 85 1.50 1.90 -0.31
C ASP A 85 0.19 1.81 0.50
N ARG A 86 -0.81 1.10 -0.01
CA ARG A 86 -2.07 0.84 0.70
C ARG A 86 -1.90 0.03 1.99
N GLU A 87 -0.97 -0.92 2.06
CA GLU A 87 -0.81 -1.80 3.23
C GLU A 87 -0.46 -0.98 4.48
N ASP A 88 0.41 0.03 4.33
CA ASP A 88 0.86 0.94 5.39
C ASP A 88 -0.31 1.61 6.15
N TYR A 89 -1.29 2.15 5.42
CA TYR A 89 -2.46 2.82 6.00
C TYR A 89 -3.38 1.85 6.77
N PHE A 90 -3.57 0.64 6.25
CA PHE A 90 -4.34 -0.40 6.94
C PHE A 90 -3.59 -0.96 8.14
N LYS A 91 -2.25 -1.10 8.07
CA LYS A 91 -1.45 -1.62 9.18
C LYS A 91 -1.32 -0.62 10.33
N LEU A 92 -1.15 0.67 10.04
CA LEU A 92 -1.24 1.71 11.07
C LEU A 92 -2.60 1.66 11.79
N LYS A 93 -3.70 1.49 11.04
CA LYS A 93 -5.04 1.34 11.62
C LYS A 93 -5.17 0.07 12.48
N GLU A 94 -4.64 -1.06 12.04
CA GLU A 94 -4.61 -2.31 12.81
C GLU A 94 -3.87 -2.14 14.14
N MET A 95 -2.74 -1.42 14.14
CA MET A 95 -1.95 -1.09 15.32
C MET A 95 -2.60 -0.02 16.23
N GLY A 96 -3.82 0.45 15.90
CA GLY A 96 -4.57 1.44 16.68
C GLY A 96 -4.26 2.90 16.34
N GLY A 97 -3.38 3.15 15.36
CA GLY A 97 -3.02 4.50 14.91
C GLY A 97 -4.12 5.19 14.09
N ASN A 98 -4.08 6.51 14.06
CA ASN A 98 -5.13 7.33 13.45
C ASN A 98 -4.65 8.37 12.44
N HIS A 99 -3.35 8.60 12.26
CA HIS A 99 -2.84 9.48 11.19
C HIS A 99 -1.39 9.16 10.77
N PHE A 100 -1.04 9.55 9.54
CA PHE A 100 0.34 9.66 9.08
C PHE A 100 0.74 11.13 8.88
N ARG A 101 1.96 11.48 9.31
CA ARG A 101 2.67 12.70 8.86
C ARG A 101 3.49 12.32 7.63
N PHE A 102 3.21 12.91 6.48
CA PHE A 102 3.67 12.44 5.16
C PHE A 102 4.66 13.42 4.55
N GLY A 103 5.95 13.06 4.55
CA GLY A 103 7.05 13.89 4.08
C GLY A 103 7.07 14.11 2.58
N MET A 104 7.19 15.37 2.15
CA MET A 104 7.24 15.77 0.74
C MET A 104 8.47 16.61 0.39
N SER A 105 8.74 16.67 -0.91
CA SER A 105 9.76 17.52 -1.54
C SER A 105 9.11 18.44 -2.58
N LEU A 106 9.22 19.76 -2.41
CA LEU A 106 8.72 20.78 -3.34
C LEU A 106 9.32 20.61 -4.77
N PRO A 107 10.59 20.18 -4.93
CA PRO A 107 11.11 19.68 -6.19
C PRO A 107 10.19 18.74 -6.96
N TRP A 108 9.48 17.80 -6.33
CA TRP A 108 8.56 16.90 -7.03
C TRP A 108 7.42 17.65 -7.74
N TYR A 109 6.76 18.58 -7.03
CA TYR A 109 5.70 19.43 -7.57
C TYR A 109 6.22 20.36 -8.68
N ASN A 110 7.44 20.88 -8.53
CA ASN A 110 8.09 21.74 -9.52
C ASN A 110 8.56 20.99 -10.78
N GLN A 111 8.90 19.69 -10.67
CA GLN A 111 9.32 18.84 -11.78
C GLN A 111 8.12 18.34 -12.61
N ASP A 112 7.14 17.70 -11.97
CA ASP A 112 5.90 17.25 -12.60
C ASP A 112 4.71 17.35 -11.63
N ARG A 113 4.01 18.48 -11.74
CA ARG A 113 2.80 18.80 -10.97
C ARG A 113 1.64 17.83 -11.21
N ASN A 114 1.52 17.22 -12.39
CA ASN A 114 0.45 16.24 -12.66
C ASN A 114 0.75 14.92 -11.93
N LYS A 115 2.01 14.50 -11.97
CA LYS A 115 2.50 13.32 -11.25
C LYS A 115 2.46 13.52 -9.74
N PHE A 116 2.80 14.71 -9.25
CA PHE A 116 2.67 15.10 -7.84
C PHE A 116 1.24 14.91 -7.33
N TRP A 117 0.24 15.53 -7.99
CA TRP A 117 -1.16 15.37 -7.59
C TRP A 117 -1.63 13.92 -7.70
N ARG A 118 -1.30 13.19 -8.79
CA ARG A 118 -1.66 11.77 -8.95
C ARG A 118 -1.14 10.90 -7.80
N VAL A 119 0.11 11.11 -7.35
CA VAL A 119 0.71 10.31 -6.28
C VAL A 119 0.15 10.72 -4.92
N LEU A 120 0.04 12.02 -4.62
CA LEU A 120 -0.47 12.47 -3.33
C LEU A 120 -1.97 12.15 -3.15
N ASP A 121 -2.79 12.29 -4.20
CA ASP A 121 -4.20 11.89 -4.19
C ASP A 121 -4.37 10.38 -3.95
N GLN A 122 -3.44 9.56 -4.44
CA GLN A 122 -3.45 8.11 -4.18
C GLN A 122 -3.12 7.78 -2.71
N GLN A 123 -2.16 8.49 -2.11
CA GLN A 123 -1.82 8.38 -0.68
C GLN A 123 -3.00 8.85 0.21
N VAL A 124 -3.65 9.96 -0.15
CA VAL A 124 -4.87 10.46 0.50
C VAL A 124 -6.03 9.45 0.34
N ALA A 125 -6.18 8.81 -0.82
CA ALA A 125 -7.21 7.79 -1.04
C ALA A 125 -7.00 6.56 -0.13
N TRP A 126 -5.76 6.07 0.02
CA TRP A 126 -5.46 4.94 0.91
C TRP A 126 -5.65 5.30 2.39
N ALA A 127 -5.22 6.49 2.82
CA ALA A 127 -5.50 7.00 4.17
C ALA A 127 -7.01 7.06 4.45
N LYS A 128 -7.78 7.58 3.49
CA LYS A 128 -9.24 7.68 3.54
C LYS A 128 -9.92 6.32 3.63
N GLU A 129 -9.45 5.35 2.86
CA GLU A 129 -9.98 3.97 2.82
C GLU A 129 -9.73 3.24 4.15
N ALA A 130 -8.52 3.37 4.71
CA ALA A 130 -8.18 2.84 6.04
C ALA A 130 -8.81 3.63 7.19
N GLY A 131 -9.48 4.77 6.92
CA GLY A 131 -10.09 5.64 7.93
C GLY A 131 -9.07 6.29 8.87
N VAL A 132 -7.88 6.62 8.38
CA VAL A 132 -6.85 7.41 9.07
C VAL A 132 -6.71 8.78 8.41
N TRP A 133 -6.21 9.77 9.14
CA TRP A 133 -5.93 11.11 8.64
C TRP A 133 -4.54 11.22 8.01
N LEU A 134 -4.34 12.23 7.17
CA LEU A 134 -3.05 12.57 6.58
C LEU A 134 -2.69 14.02 6.94
N VAL A 135 -1.43 14.25 7.32
CA VAL A 135 -0.81 15.58 7.44
C VAL A 135 0.33 15.65 6.42
N PRO A 136 0.12 16.24 5.23
CA PRO A 136 1.21 16.49 4.29
C PRO A 136 2.18 17.52 4.85
N LEU A 137 3.46 17.14 4.87
CA LEU A 137 4.61 17.85 5.42
C LEU A 137 5.59 18.22 4.30
N LEU A 138 6.37 19.30 4.45
CA LEU A 138 7.46 19.61 3.54
C LEU A 138 8.84 19.52 4.21
N PHE A 139 9.60 18.46 3.91
CA PHE A 139 11.02 18.35 4.31
C PHE A 139 11.95 19.17 3.41
N VAL A 140 11.66 19.25 2.10
CA VAL A 140 12.58 19.86 1.12
C VAL A 140 11.86 20.95 0.34
N THR A 141 12.44 22.16 0.36
CA THR A 141 11.93 23.36 -0.31
C THR A 141 12.64 23.60 -1.65
N GLU A 142 12.49 24.79 -2.24
CA GLU A 142 13.13 25.14 -3.52
C GLU A 142 14.68 25.08 -3.43
N ASP A 143 15.37 24.97 -4.57
CA ASP A 143 16.83 24.74 -4.66
C ASP A 143 17.32 23.46 -3.93
N ASN A 144 16.43 22.48 -3.68
CA ASN A 144 16.66 21.30 -2.84
C ASN A 144 17.10 21.65 -1.40
N CYS A 145 16.60 22.76 -0.86
CA CYS A 145 16.85 23.16 0.52
C CYS A 145 16.07 22.27 1.51
N TYR A 146 16.75 21.27 2.07
CA TYR A 146 16.29 20.39 3.14
C TYR A 146 16.22 21.15 4.48
N GLU A 147 15.06 21.12 5.15
CA GLU A 147 14.79 21.66 6.51
C GLU A 147 15.17 23.15 6.74
N GLY A 148 15.47 23.89 5.67
CA GLY A 148 16.03 25.24 5.79
C GLY A 148 17.51 25.31 6.20
N TYR A 149 18.18 24.17 6.39
CA TYR A 149 19.54 24.05 6.95
C TYR A 149 20.62 24.79 6.13
N ASN A 150 21.85 24.81 6.69
CA ASN A 150 23.09 25.24 6.03
C ASN A 150 23.28 26.78 5.84
N ASN A 151 22.46 27.65 6.44
CA ASN A 151 22.59 29.13 6.37
C ASN A 151 22.57 29.75 4.94
N THR A 152 22.39 28.93 3.89
CA THR A 152 22.49 29.33 2.48
C THR A 152 21.18 29.17 1.71
N CYS A 153 20.15 28.58 2.31
CA CYS A 153 18.82 28.50 1.74
C CYS A 153 18.26 29.89 1.45
N LYS A 154 18.00 30.17 0.17
CA LYS A 154 17.46 31.47 -0.28
C LYS A 154 16.09 31.77 0.34
N LEU A 155 15.29 30.76 0.71
CA LEU A 155 14.00 30.89 1.38
C LEU A 155 13.96 31.93 2.50
N TRP A 156 15.03 32.04 3.29
CA TRP A 156 15.13 32.97 4.42
C TRP A 156 15.35 34.45 4.02
N THR A 157 15.67 34.73 2.75
CA THR A 157 16.04 36.08 2.27
C THR A 157 15.40 36.49 0.93
N ASP A 158 14.99 35.52 0.11
CA ASP A 158 14.31 35.73 -1.17
C ASP A 158 12.79 35.71 -0.99
N ALA A 159 12.21 36.90 -0.92
CA ALA A 159 10.76 37.09 -0.82
C ALA A 159 9.99 36.41 -1.99
N ALA A 160 10.60 36.24 -3.17
CA ALA A 160 9.94 35.56 -4.28
C ALA A 160 9.89 34.04 -4.09
N GLN A 161 10.86 33.42 -3.40
CA GLN A 161 10.74 32.01 -2.98
C GLN A 161 9.69 31.84 -1.89
N GLN A 162 9.63 32.78 -0.94
CA GLN A 162 8.58 32.78 0.10
C GLN A 162 7.17 32.84 -0.51
N GLU A 163 6.94 33.74 -1.48
CA GLU A 163 5.65 33.81 -2.19
C GLU A 163 5.36 32.54 -3.02
N ARG A 164 6.38 31.82 -3.52
CA ARG A 164 6.18 30.51 -4.19
C ARG A 164 5.82 29.40 -3.21
N LEU A 165 6.43 29.36 -2.02
CA LEU A 165 6.06 28.42 -0.96
C LEU A 165 4.63 28.70 -0.43
N ILE A 166 4.27 29.97 -0.24
CA ILE A 166 2.90 30.38 0.09
C ILE A 166 1.93 29.94 -1.02
N ALA A 167 2.27 30.15 -2.29
CA ALA A 167 1.43 29.76 -3.43
C ALA A 167 1.22 28.23 -3.53
N PHE A 168 2.24 27.42 -3.23
CA PHE A 168 2.15 25.96 -3.15
C PHE A 168 1.15 25.53 -2.06
N TRP A 169 1.30 26.03 -0.83
CA TRP A 169 0.39 25.70 0.27
C TRP A 169 -1.05 26.23 0.04
N VAL A 170 -1.18 27.38 -0.61
CA VAL A 170 -2.46 27.93 -1.12
C VAL A 170 -3.11 27.04 -2.20
N GLU A 171 -2.33 26.23 -2.91
CA GLU A 171 -2.85 25.22 -3.85
C GLU A 171 -3.24 23.92 -3.15
N MET A 172 -2.40 23.39 -2.26
CA MET A 172 -2.73 22.26 -1.38
C MET A 172 -4.06 22.49 -0.64
N ALA A 173 -4.23 23.69 -0.06
CA ALA A 173 -5.48 24.11 0.59
C ALA A 173 -6.67 24.25 -0.37
N ARG A 174 -6.44 24.49 -1.66
CA ARG A 174 -7.51 24.55 -2.68
C ARG A 174 -7.93 23.17 -3.15
N HIS A 175 -6.96 22.26 -3.29
CA HIS A 175 -7.16 20.91 -3.79
C HIS A 175 -7.87 20.04 -2.75
N TYR A 176 -7.35 19.99 -1.52
CA TYR A 176 -7.96 19.23 -0.40
C TYR A 176 -9.00 20.03 0.41
N ARG A 177 -9.64 21.04 -0.20
CA ARG A 177 -10.55 21.96 0.52
C ARG A 177 -11.72 21.25 1.18
N ASP A 178 -12.29 20.28 0.48
CA ASP A 178 -13.49 19.53 0.86
C ASP A 178 -13.16 18.06 1.25
N GLU A 179 -11.87 17.75 1.49
CA GLU A 179 -11.38 16.40 1.80
C GLU A 179 -10.97 16.25 3.28
N PRO A 180 -11.86 15.75 4.17
CA PRO A 180 -11.58 15.67 5.61
C PRO A 180 -10.52 14.64 6.02
N THR A 181 -10.05 13.78 5.11
CA THR A 181 -8.86 12.95 5.37
C THR A 181 -7.61 13.81 5.57
N VAL A 182 -7.47 14.91 4.82
CA VAL A 182 -6.36 15.87 4.97
C VAL A 182 -6.76 16.90 6.02
N ILE A 183 -6.36 16.65 7.27
CA ILE A 183 -6.80 17.47 8.42
C ILE A 183 -6.12 18.85 8.45
N GLY A 184 -4.99 19.00 7.78
CA GLY A 184 -4.17 20.21 7.78
C GLY A 184 -2.90 20.02 6.99
N PHE A 185 -1.99 20.96 7.14
CA PHE A 185 -0.70 21.00 6.46
C PHE A 185 0.38 21.38 7.46
N ASP A 186 1.54 20.73 7.35
CA ASP A 186 2.74 21.06 8.11
C ASP A 186 3.78 21.70 7.19
N PHE A 187 4.16 22.94 7.51
CA PHE A 187 4.62 23.88 6.50
C PHE A 187 6.09 23.75 6.12
N LEU A 188 6.95 23.29 7.03
CA LEU A 188 8.40 23.08 6.82
C LEU A 188 9.02 22.34 8.01
N ASN A 189 9.66 21.18 7.74
CA ASN A 189 10.40 20.39 8.73
C ASN A 189 11.62 21.15 9.30
N GLU A 190 11.87 20.99 10.60
CA GLU A 190 13.00 21.52 11.39
C GLU A 190 13.53 22.90 10.94
N PRO A 191 12.68 23.94 10.93
CA PRO A 191 13.00 25.22 10.32
C PRO A 191 14.20 25.89 11.01
N THR A 192 15.32 25.98 10.28
CA THR A 192 16.61 26.50 10.78
C THR A 192 17.09 27.80 10.10
N PRO A 193 16.37 28.93 10.26
CA PRO A 193 16.78 30.23 9.73
C PRO A 193 18.11 30.76 10.31
N PRO A 194 18.85 31.59 9.56
CA PRO A 194 20.14 32.13 9.98
C PRO A 194 20.02 33.34 10.93
N GLY A 195 20.84 33.37 11.99
CA GLY A 195 21.18 34.58 12.75
C GLY A 195 20.38 34.86 14.04
N PRO A 196 20.66 35.98 14.74
CA PRO A 196 19.93 36.34 15.95
C PRO A 196 18.50 36.76 15.61
N GLY A 197 17.51 36.21 16.32
CA GLY A 197 16.09 36.34 15.95
C GLY A 197 15.64 35.42 14.81
N TRP A 198 16.43 34.36 14.52
CA TRP A 198 16.10 33.29 13.57
C TRP A 198 14.61 32.90 13.56
N CYS A 199 14.06 32.45 14.69
CA CYS A 199 12.66 32.01 14.77
C CYS A 199 11.63 33.08 14.37
N ASP A 200 11.88 34.37 14.61
CA ASP A 200 10.97 35.42 14.16
C ASP A 200 10.88 35.48 12.63
N THR A 201 11.94 35.10 11.92
CA THR A 201 11.98 34.98 10.45
C THR A 201 11.10 33.82 9.98
N TRP A 202 11.19 32.66 10.63
CA TRP A 202 10.30 31.53 10.35
C TRP A 202 8.85 31.83 10.71
N PHE A 203 8.57 32.28 11.93
CA PHE A 203 7.21 32.55 12.41
C PHE A 203 6.51 33.62 11.55
N THR A 204 7.23 34.65 11.07
CA THR A 204 6.69 35.64 10.11
C THR A 204 6.28 35.00 8.77
N LEU A 205 7.03 34.00 8.30
CA LEU A 205 6.71 33.26 7.07
C LEU A 205 5.56 32.27 7.31
N ALA A 206 5.59 31.51 8.40
CA ALA A 206 4.55 30.56 8.79
C ALA A 206 3.18 31.24 8.95
N GLN A 207 3.12 32.43 9.57
CA GLN A 207 1.89 33.23 9.65
C GLN A 207 1.35 33.58 8.25
N ARG A 208 2.21 34.02 7.31
CA ARG A 208 1.81 34.33 5.93
C ARG A 208 1.31 33.12 5.16
N ILE A 209 1.95 31.95 5.35
CA ILE A 209 1.48 30.68 4.79
C ILE A 209 0.11 30.32 5.40
N ARG A 210 -0.02 30.36 6.73
CA ARG A 210 -1.25 30.10 7.49
C ARG A 210 -2.42 30.97 7.02
N ASP A 211 -2.18 32.26 6.79
CA ASP A 211 -3.23 33.19 6.36
C ASP A 211 -3.64 32.97 4.90
N GLY A 212 -2.69 32.65 4.02
CA GLY A 212 -2.99 32.21 2.65
C GLY A 212 -3.81 30.92 2.61
N VAL A 213 -3.40 29.92 3.40
CA VAL A 213 -4.12 28.65 3.57
C VAL A 213 -5.53 28.89 4.12
N ALA A 214 -5.68 29.61 5.23
CA ALA A 214 -6.97 29.84 5.88
C ALA A 214 -7.95 30.66 5.04
N ALA A 215 -7.45 31.57 4.18
CA ALA A 215 -8.26 32.30 3.21
C ALA A 215 -8.88 31.38 2.13
N ILE A 216 -8.26 30.22 1.86
CA ILE A 216 -8.79 29.20 0.95
C ILE A 216 -9.54 28.12 1.74
N ASN A 217 -8.86 27.39 2.62
CA ASN A 217 -9.45 26.36 3.46
C ASN A 217 -9.46 26.77 4.95
N PRO A 218 -10.54 27.42 5.43
CA PRO A 218 -10.71 27.74 6.85
C PRO A 218 -11.11 26.52 7.71
N GLN A 219 -10.98 25.29 7.19
CA GLN A 219 -11.17 24.04 7.93
C GLN A 219 -9.85 23.33 8.20
N ALA A 220 -8.84 23.52 7.35
CA ALA A 220 -7.50 22.98 7.54
C ALA A 220 -6.87 23.49 8.84
N LEU A 221 -6.16 22.59 9.51
CA LEU A 221 -5.20 22.91 10.56
C LEU A 221 -3.91 23.43 9.91
N ALA A 222 -3.34 24.48 10.51
CA ALA A 222 -1.98 24.93 10.24
C ALA A 222 -1.08 24.34 11.33
N PHE A 223 -0.33 23.31 10.98
CA PHE A 223 0.75 22.80 11.81
C PHE A 223 1.97 23.72 11.59
N ILE A 224 2.53 24.21 12.69
CA ILE A 224 3.66 25.14 12.66
C ILE A 224 4.68 24.68 13.70
N GLU A 225 5.82 24.21 13.20
CA GLU A 225 6.96 23.82 14.00
C GLU A 225 7.63 24.99 14.72
N ALA A 226 8.11 24.72 15.93
CA ALA A 226 9.17 25.50 16.56
C ALA A 226 10.48 25.30 15.78
N CYS A 227 11.45 26.18 16.03
CA CYS A 227 12.80 25.92 15.55
C CYS A 227 13.49 24.85 16.44
N ALA A 228 14.75 24.52 16.12
CA ALA A 228 15.57 23.56 16.87
C ALA A 228 15.87 23.90 18.36
N ASP A 229 15.25 24.93 18.96
CA ASP A 229 15.22 25.14 20.41
C ASP A 229 13.96 24.56 21.10
N GLY A 230 12.95 24.13 20.33
CA GLY A 230 11.71 23.55 20.83
C GLY A 230 10.75 24.55 21.50
N GLN A 231 10.92 25.86 21.28
CA GLN A 231 10.21 26.90 22.03
C GLN A 231 9.23 27.73 21.19
N PHE A 232 8.18 28.21 21.85
CA PHE A 232 7.29 29.26 21.36
C PHE A 232 7.20 30.40 22.36
N TYR A 233 7.35 31.64 21.87
CA TYR A 233 7.40 32.84 22.72
C TYR A 233 6.14 33.70 22.63
N HIS A 234 5.30 33.48 21.61
CA HIS A 234 4.04 34.16 21.39
C HIS A 234 3.05 33.25 20.63
N ARG A 235 1.76 33.59 20.67
CA ARG A 235 0.75 32.92 19.83
C ARG A 235 0.70 33.56 18.45
N PHE A 236 0.54 32.72 17.42
CA PHE A 236 0.16 33.15 16.07
C PHE A 236 -1.26 33.76 16.04
N GLU A 237 -1.53 34.57 15.01
CA GLU A 237 -2.84 35.20 14.83
C GLU A 237 -3.82 34.28 14.10
N GLY A 238 -5.01 34.10 14.69
CA GLY A 238 -6.13 33.34 14.13
C GLY A 238 -6.33 31.94 14.73
N ASP A 239 -7.32 31.24 14.19
CA ASP A 239 -7.77 29.91 14.62
C ASP A 239 -7.13 28.77 13.80
N ASN A 240 -7.40 27.52 14.20
CA ASN A 240 -6.91 26.26 13.59
C ASN A 240 -5.38 26.07 13.61
N ILE A 241 -4.66 26.67 14.57
CA ILE A 241 -3.20 26.59 14.64
C ILE A 241 -2.78 25.52 15.65
N VAL A 242 -1.94 24.58 15.20
CA VAL A 242 -1.32 23.52 15.99
C VAL A 242 0.16 23.85 16.14
N TYR A 243 0.64 23.81 17.38
CA TYR A 243 2.03 24.10 17.71
C TYR A 243 2.81 22.80 17.70
N GLU A 244 3.89 22.72 16.92
CA GLU A 244 4.62 21.48 16.67
C GLU A 244 6.07 21.56 17.16
N VAL A 245 6.59 20.44 17.65
CA VAL A 245 7.93 20.31 18.25
C VAL A 245 8.49 18.91 17.99
N HIS A 246 9.80 18.77 17.84
CA HIS A 246 10.47 17.46 17.73
C HIS A 246 11.17 17.08 19.04
N PHE A 247 11.31 15.77 19.30
CA PHE A 247 11.94 15.28 20.53
C PHE A 247 12.84 14.06 20.33
N TYR A 248 14.14 14.28 20.53
CA TYR A 248 15.18 13.27 20.38
C TYR A 248 16.16 13.24 21.55
N GLU A 249 15.78 13.71 22.75
CA GLU A 249 16.74 13.92 23.85
C GLU A 249 16.82 12.74 24.84
N PRO A 250 18.02 12.26 25.21
CA PRO A 250 19.33 12.81 24.84
C PRO A 250 19.75 12.46 23.41
N LEU A 251 20.18 13.47 22.64
CA LEU A 251 20.79 13.28 21.31
C LEU A 251 21.99 12.32 21.36
N ALA A 252 22.75 12.33 22.47
CA ALA A 252 23.87 11.42 22.73
C ALA A 252 23.48 9.95 22.91
N ALA A 253 22.18 9.63 22.98
CA ALA A 253 21.66 8.27 22.79
C ALA A 253 21.01 8.12 21.41
N THR A 254 20.04 8.97 21.09
CA THR A 254 19.15 8.76 19.93
C THR A 254 19.86 8.86 18.59
N HIS A 255 20.86 9.76 18.48
CA HIS A 255 21.62 10.03 17.26
C HIS A 255 23.01 9.39 17.24
N ASN A 256 23.42 8.70 18.31
CA ASN A 256 24.77 8.16 18.41
C ASN A 256 24.92 6.85 17.61
N GLU A 257 25.87 6.83 16.69
CA GLU A 257 26.11 5.71 15.77
C GLU A 257 27.00 4.59 16.35
N ASP A 258 27.68 4.82 17.48
CA ASP A 258 28.61 3.84 18.08
C ASP A 258 27.94 2.83 19.05
N GLY A 259 26.64 3.02 19.35
CA GLY A 259 25.84 2.14 20.21
C GLY A 259 26.24 2.13 21.69
N SER A 260 27.19 2.98 22.13
CA SER A 260 27.74 2.97 23.50
C SER A 260 26.84 3.62 24.56
N ALA A 261 25.73 4.23 24.15
CA ALA A 261 24.81 4.91 25.05
C ALA A 261 24.11 3.94 26.01
N VAL A 262 23.77 4.45 27.21
CA VAL A 262 23.06 3.70 28.25
C VAL A 262 21.90 4.53 28.77
N TYR A 263 20.70 3.99 28.69
CA TYR A 263 19.47 4.57 29.24
C TYR A 263 18.74 3.55 30.16
N PRO A 264 18.16 3.98 31.29
CA PRO A 264 18.38 5.25 31.98
C PRO A 264 19.83 5.41 32.43
N GLY A 265 20.41 6.60 32.31
CA GLY A 265 21.85 6.79 32.49
C GLY A 265 22.32 8.23 32.39
N SER A 266 23.59 8.47 32.75
CA SER A 266 24.25 9.76 32.56
C SER A 266 24.80 9.88 31.13
N LEU A 267 24.33 10.89 30.39
CA LEU A 267 24.78 11.19 29.03
C LEU A 267 24.92 12.71 28.85
N PRO A 268 25.82 13.18 27.96
CA PRO A 268 25.96 14.61 27.71
C PRO A 268 24.72 15.18 27.00
N ASP A 269 24.29 16.36 27.43
CA ASP A 269 23.42 17.26 26.67
C ASP A 269 24.22 17.98 25.57
N TRP A 270 23.56 18.75 24.70
CA TRP A 270 24.18 19.46 23.56
C TRP A 270 25.36 20.37 23.93
N ASP A 271 25.40 20.90 25.16
CA ASP A 271 26.50 21.73 25.67
C ASP A 271 27.65 20.93 26.31
N GLY A 272 27.59 19.59 26.22
CA GLY A 272 28.57 18.64 26.74
C GLY A 272 28.43 18.32 28.23
N LYS A 273 27.51 18.96 28.97
CA LYS A 273 27.31 18.65 30.40
C LYS A 273 26.60 17.32 30.57
N GLN A 274 27.12 16.49 31.48
CA GLN A 274 26.49 15.24 31.86
C GLN A 274 25.17 15.49 32.61
N VAL A 275 24.08 15.00 32.05
CA VAL A 275 22.73 15.00 32.62
C VAL A 275 22.32 13.54 32.86
N TYR A 276 21.54 13.26 33.90
CA TYR A 276 20.99 11.92 34.15
C TYR A 276 19.59 11.81 33.56
N TRP A 277 19.42 10.93 32.58
CA TRP A 277 18.20 10.78 31.79
C TRP A 277 17.42 9.54 32.22
N SER A 278 16.13 9.74 32.51
CA SER A 278 15.18 8.71 32.93
C SER A 278 13.75 9.23 32.82
N LYS A 279 12.75 8.34 32.88
CA LYS A 279 11.31 8.71 32.93
C LYS A 279 10.97 9.79 33.96
N ASP A 280 11.63 9.77 35.12
CA ASP A 280 11.38 10.75 36.18
C ASP A 280 12.18 12.03 36.01
N ALA A 281 13.37 11.99 35.39
CA ALA A 281 14.06 13.20 34.95
C ALA A 281 13.25 13.92 33.85
N PHE A 282 12.68 13.16 32.90
CA PHE A 282 11.76 13.65 31.87
C PHE A 282 10.49 14.32 32.41
N ARG A 283 10.04 13.94 33.62
CA ARG A 283 8.93 14.57 34.37
C ARG A 283 9.33 15.85 35.12
N GLY A 284 10.61 16.23 35.13
CA GLY A 284 11.16 17.33 35.90
C GLY A 284 11.70 16.97 37.29
N ASN A 285 11.79 15.67 37.66
CA ASN A 285 12.34 15.22 38.94
C ASN A 285 13.87 15.00 38.86
N GLY A 286 14.61 15.87 38.17
CA GLY A 286 16.03 15.70 37.86
C GLY A 286 16.78 17.02 37.63
N ASP A 287 17.77 17.03 36.72
CA ASP A 287 18.34 18.27 36.19
C ASP A 287 17.29 18.94 35.27
N GLU A 288 17.18 20.27 35.34
CA GLU A 288 16.23 21.07 34.55
C GLU A 288 16.33 20.84 33.04
N ARG A 289 17.52 20.47 32.52
CA ARG A 289 17.74 20.14 31.11
C ARG A 289 16.97 18.91 30.63
N ALA A 290 16.60 18.00 31.54
CA ALA A 290 15.87 16.79 31.21
C ALA A 290 14.35 16.99 31.18
N ASP A 291 13.79 18.10 31.70
CA ASP A 291 12.35 18.30 31.77
C ASP A 291 11.74 18.57 30.38
N ILE A 292 11.17 17.51 29.79
CA ILE A 292 10.52 17.55 28.47
C ILE A 292 9.43 18.63 28.42
N ARG A 293 8.68 18.84 29.52
CA ARG A 293 7.53 19.75 29.50
C ARG A 293 7.92 21.22 29.39
N ASN A 294 9.13 21.55 29.85
CA ASN A 294 9.73 22.87 29.69
C ASN A 294 10.56 22.96 28.40
N ARG A 295 11.31 21.91 28.04
CA ARG A 295 12.16 21.87 26.83
C ARG A 295 11.35 21.92 25.52
N LEU A 296 10.13 21.38 25.50
CA LEU A 296 9.26 21.30 24.31
C LEU A 296 8.03 22.22 24.36
N ALA A 297 8.06 23.34 25.08
CA ALA A 297 6.94 24.27 25.22
C ALA A 297 5.58 23.67 25.67
N ILE A 298 5.51 22.43 26.18
CA ILE A 298 4.25 21.77 26.58
C ILE A 298 3.56 22.53 27.72
N ASN A 299 4.33 23.01 28.71
CA ASN A 299 3.81 23.86 29.78
C ASN A 299 3.27 25.19 29.22
N TRP A 300 3.98 25.80 28.27
CA TRP A 300 3.55 27.03 27.59
C TRP A 300 2.25 26.82 26.80
N ALA A 301 2.13 25.75 26.00
CA ALA A 301 0.94 25.47 25.21
C ALA A 301 -0.30 25.23 26.10
N LYS A 302 -0.10 24.57 27.23
CA LYS A 302 -1.10 24.38 28.28
C LYS A 302 -1.53 25.70 28.93
N GLU A 303 -0.61 26.61 29.21
CA GLU A 303 -0.90 27.96 29.72
C GLU A 303 -1.62 28.84 28.68
N GLN A 304 -1.26 28.70 27.40
CA GLN A 304 -1.92 29.39 26.27
C GLN A 304 -3.26 28.76 25.87
N ASN A 305 -3.60 27.57 26.39
CA ASN A 305 -4.76 26.75 26.02
C ASN A 305 -4.84 26.50 24.50
N VAL A 306 -3.74 25.98 23.94
CA VAL A 306 -3.60 25.56 22.53
C VAL A 306 -3.12 24.10 22.48
N PRO A 307 -3.38 23.35 21.40
CA PRO A 307 -2.87 22.00 21.26
C PRO A 307 -1.38 22.05 20.91
N ILE A 308 -0.62 21.10 21.46
CA ILE A 308 0.76 20.85 21.09
C ILE A 308 0.91 19.41 20.58
N TYR A 309 1.75 19.26 19.56
CA TYR A 309 1.95 18.01 18.83
C TYR A 309 3.44 17.74 18.69
N VAL A 310 3.86 16.53 19.02
CA VAL A 310 5.24 16.07 18.86
C VAL A 310 5.35 15.41 17.48
N GLY A 311 5.76 16.20 16.49
CA GLY A 311 5.82 15.82 15.08
C GLY A 311 6.73 14.64 14.80
N GLU A 312 7.86 14.62 15.49
CA GLU A 312 8.81 13.53 15.48
C GLU A 312 9.32 13.23 16.89
N TRP A 313 9.38 11.95 17.21
CA TRP A 313 10.15 11.41 18.32
C TRP A 313 10.49 9.94 18.03
N GLY A 314 11.64 9.48 18.50
CA GLY A 314 12.08 8.10 18.29
C GLY A 314 13.49 7.88 18.85
N THR A 315 14.11 6.75 18.47
CA THR A 315 15.53 6.48 18.75
C THR A 315 16.14 5.55 17.71
N ARG A 316 17.44 5.71 17.38
CA ARG A 316 18.19 4.66 16.67
C ARG A 316 18.41 3.44 17.58
N SER A 317 18.68 2.29 16.96
CA SER A 317 18.89 1.04 17.71
C SER A 317 20.01 0.17 17.10
N PRO A 318 20.72 -0.65 17.91
CA PRO A 318 20.59 -0.80 19.36
C PRO A 318 21.66 -0.03 20.17
N TYR A 319 21.29 0.44 21.37
CA TYR A 319 22.19 0.78 22.47
C TYR A 319 21.60 0.26 23.79
N GLN A 320 22.28 0.34 24.94
CA GLN A 320 21.74 -0.27 26.15
C GLN A 320 20.48 0.47 26.66
N GLY A 321 19.31 -0.20 26.62
CA GLY A 321 18.05 0.30 27.17
C GLY A 321 17.21 1.20 26.24
N TRP A 322 17.51 1.22 24.94
CA TRP A 322 16.74 1.93 23.91
C TRP A 322 15.23 1.59 23.90
N GLU A 323 14.86 0.33 24.14
CA GLU A 323 13.46 -0.12 24.28
C GLU A 323 12.75 0.54 25.46
N THR A 324 13.49 0.72 26.57
CA THR A 324 13.00 1.41 27.77
C THR A 324 12.81 2.90 27.49
N TYR A 325 13.72 3.53 26.73
CA TYR A 325 13.57 4.91 26.29
C TYR A 325 12.30 5.11 25.45
N LEU A 326 12.09 4.31 24.40
CA LEU A 326 10.90 4.38 23.55
C LEU A 326 9.61 4.25 24.38
N THR A 327 9.57 3.23 25.25
CA THR A 327 8.44 2.97 26.14
C THR A 327 8.20 4.13 27.11
N ASP A 328 9.26 4.72 27.68
CA ASP A 328 9.17 5.86 28.59
C ASP A 328 8.62 7.11 27.91
N ILE A 329 9.13 7.48 26.73
CA ILE A 329 8.67 8.68 26.01
C ILE A 329 7.19 8.57 25.65
N ALA A 330 6.76 7.52 24.97
CA ALA A 330 5.37 7.42 24.55
C ALA A 330 4.40 7.28 25.73
N SER A 331 4.78 6.58 26.79
CA SER A 331 3.93 6.50 27.99
C SER A 331 3.80 7.85 28.70
N LEU A 332 4.83 8.70 28.69
CA LEU A 332 4.72 10.09 29.18
C LEU A 332 3.85 10.95 28.27
N LEU A 333 4.03 10.90 26.95
CA LEU A 333 3.18 11.61 26.00
C LEU A 333 1.70 11.17 26.11
N ASN A 334 1.47 9.87 26.36
CA ASN A 334 0.15 9.30 26.59
C ASN A 334 -0.47 9.75 27.93
N GLU A 335 0.29 9.67 29.03
CA GLU A 335 -0.06 10.14 30.37
C GLU A 335 -0.46 11.63 30.36
N TRP A 336 0.25 12.44 29.57
CA TRP A 336 0.06 13.89 29.50
C TRP A 336 -0.91 14.31 28.40
N HIS A 337 -1.50 13.33 27.68
CA HIS A 337 -2.50 13.52 26.63
C HIS A 337 -2.00 14.37 25.44
N ILE A 338 -0.70 14.31 25.18
CA ILE A 338 -0.03 15.00 24.07
C ILE A 338 -0.32 14.25 22.76
N HIS A 339 -0.41 15.02 21.68
CA HIS A 339 -0.55 14.51 20.33
C HIS A 339 0.83 14.16 19.78
N TRP A 340 1.00 13.07 19.04
CA TRP A 340 2.33 12.71 18.54
C TRP A 340 2.33 11.82 17.29
N SER A 341 3.44 11.89 16.55
CA SER A 341 3.81 10.99 15.47
C SER A 341 5.22 10.42 15.71
N HIS A 342 5.35 9.10 15.68
CA HIS A 342 6.64 8.42 15.84
C HIS A 342 7.53 8.64 14.60
N TYR A 343 8.84 8.79 14.78
CA TYR A 343 9.81 8.78 13.68
C TYR A 343 10.63 7.48 13.74
N THR A 344 10.49 6.54 12.78
CA THR A 344 9.70 6.60 11.54
C THR A 344 9.10 5.24 11.16
N TRP A 345 8.21 5.22 10.17
CA TRP A 345 7.45 4.02 9.80
C TRP A 345 8.27 3.01 9.00
N ARG A 346 8.77 3.40 7.81
CA ARG A 346 9.66 2.60 6.96
C ARG A 346 11.06 3.21 6.91
N HIS A 347 12.09 2.43 7.21
CA HIS A 347 13.48 2.86 7.04
C HIS A 347 14.46 1.67 6.97
N LEU A 348 15.75 1.97 6.79
CA LEU A 348 16.84 0.99 6.88
C LEU A 348 16.99 0.43 8.32
N PRO A 349 17.42 -0.84 8.48
CA PRO A 349 17.53 -1.49 9.79
C PRO A 349 18.42 -0.72 10.78
N GLY A 350 17.91 -0.48 11.99
CA GLY A 350 18.59 0.24 13.08
C GLY A 350 18.44 1.78 13.02
N TYR A 351 18.00 2.33 11.89
CA TYR A 351 17.83 3.76 11.67
C TYR A 351 16.37 4.17 11.85
N TRP A 352 15.92 4.30 13.11
CA TRP A 352 14.58 4.80 13.46
C TRP A 352 13.40 3.95 12.94
N ASP A 353 13.68 2.77 12.41
CA ASP A 353 12.76 1.92 11.68
C ASP A 353 11.70 1.25 12.57
N THR A 354 10.50 1.08 12.01
CA THR A 354 9.49 0.12 12.48
C THR A 354 9.41 -1.05 11.49
N PHE A 355 9.30 -0.71 10.21
CA PHE A 355 9.22 -1.62 9.06
C PHE A 355 10.36 -1.38 8.07
N GLY A 356 10.61 -2.38 7.25
CA GLY A 356 11.64 -2.33 6.22
C GLY A 356 11.25 -1.50 5.01
N LEU A 357 12.26 -1.18 4.21
CA LEU A 357 12.07 -0.65 2.86
C LEU A 357 11.56 -1.74 1.91
N GLY A 358 10.77 -1.36 0.90
CA GLY A 358 10.19 -2.26 -0.10
C GLY A 358 8.96 -3.06 0.35
N HIS A 359 8.53 -4.02 -0.46
CA HIS A 359 7.29 -4.78 -0.26
C HIS A 359 7.52 -6.30 -0.25
N PRO A 360 6.73 -7.09 0.51
CA PRO A 360 5.61 -6.69 1.40
C PRO A 360 6.08 -5.99 2.68
N LEU A 361 5.15 -5.52 3.52
CA LEU A 361 5.45 -4.80 4.77
C LEU A 361 6.10 -5.69 5.85
N VAL A 362 7.44 -5.83 5.79
CA VAL A 362 8.22 -6.59 6.77
C VAL A 362 8.48 -5.77 8.05
N VAL A 363 8.14 -6.32 9.22
CA VAL A 363 8.54 -5.77 10.53
C VAL A 363 10.06 -5.86 10.67
N GLN A 364 10.75 -4.74 10.51
CA GLN A 364 12.21 -4.67 10.57
C GLN A 364 12.70 -4.52 12.02
N ASN A 365 11.91 -3.86 12.86
CA ASN A 365 12.18 -3.65 14.27
C ASN A 365 11.02 -4.17 15.16
N PRO A 366 11.11 -5.41 15.67
CA PRO A 366 10.03 -6.01 16.47
C PRO A 366 9.75 -5.31 17.80
N ALA A 367 10.74 -4.68 18.41
CA ALA A 367 10.55 -3.99 19.69
C ALA A 367 9.88 -2.62 19.48
N THR A 368 10.34 -1.83 18.49
CA THR A 368 9.62 -0.61 18.06
C THR A 368 8.19 -0.94 17.64
N TYR A 369 7.96 -1.96 16.81
CA TYR A 369 6.61 -2.39 16.41
C TYR A 369 5.70 -2.70 17.60
N THR A 370 6.20 -3.47 18.57
CA THR A 370 5.43 -3.90 19.75
C THR A 370 5.11 -2.71 20.66
N MET A 371 6.13 -1.90 20.96
CA MET A 371 6.03 -0.68 21.77
C MET A 371 5.09 0.34 21.12
N LEU A 372 5.22 0.57 19.82
CA LEU A 372 4.39 1.49 19.04
C LEU A 372 2.93 1.03 19.01
N THR A 373 2.67 -0.27 18.83
CA THR A 373 1.31 -0.85 18.89
C THR A 373 0.64 -0.53 20.23
N TRP A 374 1.34 -0.74 21.37
CA TRP A 374 0.79 -0.39 22.68
C TRP A 374 0.55 1.11 22.85
N ALA A 375 1.48 1.94 22.37
CA ALA A 375 1.38 3.39 22.49
C ALA A 375 0.28 4.01 21.62
N LEU A 376 0.09 3.52 20.40
CA LEU A 376 -1.01 3.90 19.50
C LEU A 376 -2.37 3.50 20.08
N LEU A 377 -2.49 2.29 20.64
CA LEU A 377 -3.67 1.82 21.39
C LEU A 377 -3.95 2.61 22.69
N GLY A 378 -3.07 3.52 23.09
CA GLY A 378 -3.28 4.42 24.23
C GLY A 378 -2.59 4.03 25.53
N LYS A 379 -1.90 2.88 25.58
CA LYS A 379 -1.35 2.32 26.82
C LYS A 379 -0.20 3.12 27.40
N LEU A 380 0.02 2.94 28.70
CA LEU A 380 1.16 3.43 29.46
C LEU A 380 2.26 2.35 29.67
N GLY A 381 1.98 1.10 29.30
CA GLY A 381 2.92 -0.04 29.39
C GLY A 381 2.28 -1.38 29.02
N PRO A 382 3.03 -2.50 29.07
CA PRO A 382 2.52 -3.83 28.75
C PRO A 382 1.41 -4.32 29.69
N ASP A 383 1.51 -3.99 30.98
CA ASP A 383 0.56 -4.42 32.04
C ASP A 383 -0.71 -3.53 32.13
N ASP A 384 -0.84 -2.54 31.24
CA ASP A 384 -1.96 -1.60 31.22
C ASP A 384 -3.19 -2.23 30.52
N PRO A 385 -4.38 -2.33 31.17
CA PRO A 385 -5.58 -2.87 30.54
C PRO A 385 -5.98 -2.06 29.30
N ASP A 386 -6.57 -2.73 28.31
CA ASP A 386 -6.88 -2.12 27.01
C ASP A 386 -7.73 -0.85 27.13
N PRO A 387 -7.22 0.32 26.67
CA PRO A 387 -8.00 1.54 26.63
C PRO A 387 -9.18 1.44 25.67
N THR A 388 -10.19 2.29 25.88
CA THR A 388 -11.27 2.46 24.90
C THR A 388 -10.70 2.95 23.57
N VAL A 389 -10.88 2.16 22.51
CA VAL A 389 -10.39 2.41 21.14
C VAL A 389 -10.53 3.88 20.75
N ALA A 390 -9.42 4.49 20.30
CA ALA A 390 -9.39 5.89 19.90
C ALA A 390 -10.40 6.16 18.77
N PRO A 391 -11.17 7.27 18.81
CA PRO A 391 -12.18 7.56 17.80
C PRO A 391 -11.56 7.75 16.41
N THR A 392 -12.05 6.97 15.45
CA THR A 392 -11.53 6.86 14.09
C THR A 392 -12.32 7.69 13.08
N MET A 393 -11.72 8.01 11.93
CA MET A 393 -12.47 8.66 10.84
C MET A 393 -13.46 7.66 10.21
N THR A 394 -14.71 7.65 10.68
CA THR A 394 -15.77 6.88 10.02
C THR A 394 -16.02 7.46 8.62
N ALA A 395 -15.76 6.68 7.57
CA ALA A 395 -15.95 7.10 6.19
C ALA A 395 -17.37 7.68 5.97
N VAL A 396 -17.45 8.94 5.53
CA VAL A 396 -18.71 9.54 5.10
C VAL A 396 -18.93 9.13 3.65
N VAL A 397 -19.89 8.23 3.40
CA VAL A 397 -20.40 8.00 2.05
C VAL A 397 -21.25 9.22 1.65
N ALA A 398 -20.56 10.27 1.23
CA ALA A 398 -21.16 11.51 0.77
C ALA A 398 -21.79 11.27 -0.61
N THR A 399 -23.09 10.99 -0.64
CA THR A 399 -23.89 10.79 -1.85
C THR A 399 -24.19 12.10 -2.59
N ALA A 400 -23.12 12.81 -2.98
CA ALA A 400 -23.15 14.05 -3.72
C ALA A 400 -22.19 13.95 -4.92
N THR A 401 -22.72 13.78 -6.13
CA THR A 401 -21.94 13.84 -7.37
C THR A 401 -21.74 15.31 -7.79
N PRO A 402 -20.51 15.85 -7.78
CA PRO A 402 -20.25 17.24 -8.18
C PRO A 402 -20.27 17.37 -9.72
N ARG A 403 -21.46 17.56 -10.30
CA ARG A 403 -21.60 17.94 -11.71
C ARG A 403 -21.14 19.39 -11.91
N TRP A 404 -19.86 19.58 -12.19
CA TRP A 404 -19.29 20.86 -12.57
C TRP A 404 -19.83 21.35 -13.93
N ASN A 405 -20.82 22.22 -13.89
CA ASN A 405 -21.20 23.10 -15.00
C ASN A 405 -21.28 24.54 -14.47
N ALA A 406 -20.32 25.38 -14.86
CA ALA A 406 -20.13 26.69 -14.26
C ALA A 406 -21.08 27.75 -14.83
N THR A 407 -22.16 28.09 -14.12
CA THR A 407 -22.87 29.37 -14.30
C THR A 407 -23.51 29.82 -12.97
N LEU A 408 -23.32 31.09 -12.58
CA LEU A 408 -23.72 31.63 -11.28
C LEU A 408 -25.20 32.04 -11.19
N THR A 409 -25.95 31.57 -10.17
CA THR A 409 -27.01 32.36 -9.48
C THR A 409 -27.47 31.70 -8.14
N ARG A 410 -28.40 32.32 -7.39
CA ARG A 410 -28.62 32.18 -5.92
C ARG A 410 -29.48 30.97 -5.42
N VAL A 411 -29.21 30.59 -4.16
CA VAL A 411 -29.88 29.75 -3.12
C VAL A 411 -31.38 30.04 -2.79
N PRO A 412 -32.12 29.24 -1.95
CA PRO A 412 -31.92 27.90 -1.28
C PRO A 412 -33.19 26.96 -1.49
N PRO A 413 -33.82 26.16 -0.55
CA PRO A 413 -33.44 25.43 0.70
C PRO A 413 -34.00 23.96 0.89
N THR A 414 -33.56 23.22 1.95
CA THR A 414 -34.23 22.09 2.71
C THR A 414 -34.54 20.73 2.01
N ILE A 415 -34.69 19.55 2.66
CA ILE A 415 -34.91 19.15 4.08
C ILE A 415 -34.32 17.73 4.49
N LEU A 416 -34.39 17.40 5.80
CA LEU A 416 -33.87 16.30 6.67
C LEU A 416 -34.01 14.78 6.33
N ALA A 417 -33.10 13.93 6.87
CA ALA A 417 -33.27 12.75 7.81
C ALA A 417 -32.13 11.69 7.66
N THR A 418 -31.33 11.13 8.61
CA THR A 418 -31.35 10.64 10.03
C THR A 418 -31.57 9.12 10.26
N VAL A 419 -30.81 8.53 11.21
CA VAL A 419 -30.90 7.18 11.90
C VAL A 419 -30.16 5.98 11.25
N THR A 420 -29.56 4.97 11.96
CA THR A 420 -28.49 4.98 13.01
C THR A 420 -28.08 3.56 13.52
N THR A 421 -26.84 3.08 13.24
CA THR A 421 -26.01 2.06 14.00
C THR A 421 -26.53 0.59 14.12
N MET A 422 -25.88 -0.44 14.75
CA MET A 422 -24.69 -0.58 15.66
C MET A 422 -23.89 -1.95 15.44
N PRO A 423 -23.22 -2.71 16.38
CA PRO A 423 -21.99 -3.50 16.06
C PRO A 423 -21.95 -5.00 16.54
N MET A 424 -20.74 -5.61 16.58
CA MET A 424 -20.21 -6.84 17.28
C MET A 424 -19.48 -7.82 16.29
N THR A 425 -18.19 -8.21 16.34
CA THR A 425 -17.10 -8.53 17.32
C THR A 425 -16.81 -10.05 17.45
N SER A 426 -15.61 -10.51 17.07
CA SER A 426 -14.90 -11.69 17.64
C SER A 426 -13.42 -11.75 17.19
N THR A 427 -12.60 -12.61 17.80
CA THR A 427 -11.11 -12.65 17.75
C THR A 427 -10.55 -14.07 17.63
N TRP A 428 -9.37 -14.29 17.02
CA TRP A 428 -8.42 -15.37 17.37
C TRP A 428 -7.02 -15.18 16.74
N GLN A 429 -5.96 -15.81 17.29
CA GLN A 429 -4.54 -15.67 16.88
C GLN A 429 -3.69 -16.90 17.30
N PRO A 430 -2.68 -17.32 16.50
CA PRO A 430 -1.45 -17.93 17.05
C PRO A 430 -0.14 -17.50 16.35
N SER A 431 1.01 -18.00 16.85
CA SER A 431 2.39 -17.54 16.59
C SER A 431 3.32 -18.65 16.03
N LEU A 432 4.52 -18.31 15.51
CA LEU A 432 5.83 -18.87 15.99
C LEU A 432 7.09 -18.43 15.17
N THR A 433 8.10 -17.92 15.90
CA THR A 433 9.59 -17.97 15.72
C THR A 433 10.28 -18.05 14.34
N PRO A 434 11.26 -17.17 14.02
CA PRO A 434 12.03 -17.19 12.75
C PRO A 434 13.38 -17.94 12.78
N HIS A 435 13.95 -18.12 11.58
CA HIS A 435 15.38 -18.44 11.33
C HIS A 435 15.90 -17.58 10.17
N PRO A 436 17.20 -17.22 10.11
CA PRO A 436 17.70 -16.18 9.21
C PRO A 436 17.94 -16.67 7.77
N ARG A 437 17.71 -15.80 6.77
CA ARG A 437 18.13 -15.98 5.37
C ARG A 437 18.66 -14.69 4.74
N THR A 438 19.51 -14.88 3.73
CA THR A 438 20.09 -13.87 2.83
C THR A 438 19.06 -13.33 1.81
N PRO A 439 19.33 -12.20 1.11
CA PRO A 439 18.33 -11.55 0.27
C PRO A 439 17.97 -12.35 -0.99
N GLU A 440 16.69 -12.32 -1.36
CA GLU A 440 16.13 -12.97 -2.56
C GLU A 440 15.88 -11.97 -3.71
N PRO A 441 15.84 -12.44 -4.97
CA PRO A 441 15.66 -11.59 -6.15
C PRO A 441 14.20 -11.22 -6.41
N THR A 442 13.98 -10.04 -7.01
CA THR A 442 12.68 -9.47 -7.38
C THR A 442 11.72 -10.49 -7.99
N GLN A 443 10.59 -10.74 -7.32
CA GLN A 443 9.62 -11.74 -7.73
C GLN A 443 8.67 -11.17 -8.80
N ASN A 444 8.64 -11.81 -9.97
CA ASN A 444 7.79 -11.40 -11.10
C ASN A 444 6.45 -12.16 -11.06
N ASP A 445 5.49 -11.61 -10.31
CA ASP A 445 4.20 -12.23 -9.96
C ASP A 445 3.17 -12.22 -11.10
N GLU A 446 3.48 -12.89 -12.21
CA GLU A 446 2.58 -13.00 -13.36
C GLU A 446 1.71 -14.27 -13.24
N VAL A 447 0.40 -14.11 -13.01
CA VAL A 447 -0.57 -15.22 -13.05
C VAL A 447 -1.69 -14.94 -14.07
N VAL A 448 -2.33 -16.00 -14.56
CA VAL A 448 -3.50 -15.89 -15.44
C VAL A 448 -4.67 -16.71 -14.87
N VAL A 449 -5.79 -16.03 -14.64
CA VAL A 449 -7.05 -16.70 -14.27
C VAL A 449 -7.83 -17.07 -15.52
N ARG A 450 -8.23 -18.33 -15.57
CA ARG A 450 -9.13 -18.89 -16.58
C ARG A 450 -10.51 -19.11 -15.97
N TYR A 451 -11.53 -18.89 -16.77
CA TYR A 451 -12.95 -19.05 -16.43
C TYR A 451 -13.67 -19.88 -17.49
N SER A 452 -14.66 -20.65 -17.07
CA SER A 452 -15.71 -21.22 -17.92
C SER A 452 -17.05 -21.15 -17.21
N ALA A 453 -18.10 -20.71 -17.90
CA ALA A 453 -19.47 -20.97 -17.47
C ALA A 453 -19.76 -22.47 -17.62
N ALA A 454 -20.13 -23.15 -16.54
CA ALA A 454 -20.61 -24.54 -16.58
C ALA A 454 -22.13 -24.60 -16.77
N LYS A 455 -22.83 -23.59 -16.24
CA LYS A 455 -24.25 -23.31 -16.45
C LYS A 455 -24.40 -21.96 -17.15
N THR A 456 -25.33 -21.84 -18.11
CA THR A 456 -25.38 -20.70 -19.06
C THR A 456 -26.74 -19.98 -19.09
N GLU A 457 -27.72 -20.56 -18.40
CA GLU A 457 -29.07 -20.05 -18.27
C GLU A 457 -29.08 -18.75 -17.45
N ALA A 458 -29.73 -17.71 -17.97
CA ALA A 458 -29.80 -16.39 -17.34
C ALA A 458 -30.32 -16.43 -15.88
N THR A 459 -31.17 -17.39 -15.56
CA THR A 459 -31.81 -17.55 -14.25
C THR A 459 -31.84 -19.04 -13.85
N SER A 460 -31.37 -19.36 -12.64
CA SER A 460 -31.34 -20.74 -12.12
C SER A 460 -31.17 -20.77 -10.59
N SER A 461 -31.56 -21.84 -9.92
CA SER A 461 -31.37 -22.06 -8.46
C SER A 461 -29.89 -22.10 -8.02
N THR A 462 -28.96 -22.18 -8.97
CA THR A 462 -27.51 -22.25 -8.77
C THR A 462 -26.77 -21.51 -9.88
N ILE A 463 -25.64 -20.90 -9.54
CA ILE A 463 -24.64 -20.37 -10.46
C ILE A 463 -23.47 -21.36 -10.46
N GLU A 464 -23.03 -21.85 -11.62
CA GLU A 464 -22.02 -22.92 -11.73
C GLU A 464 -20.94 -22.56 -12.76
N PHE A 465 -19.67 -22.58 -12.34
CA PHE A 465 -18.53 -22.18 -13.16
C PHE A 465 -17.25 -22.92 -12.78
N ILE A 466 -16.29 -22.95 -13.70
CA ILE A 466 -14.97 -23.56 -13.52
C ILE A 466 -13.92 -22.44 -13.54
N LEU A 467 -13.05 -22.43 -12.52
CA LEU A 467 -11.86 -21.58 -12.47
C LEU A 467 -10.59 -22.40 -12.63
N SER A 468 -9.50 -21.75 -13.06
CA SER A 468 -8.14 -22.29 -12.99
C SER A 468 -7.13 -21.14 -12.93
N VAL A 469 -6.03 -21.31 -12.20
CA VAL A 469 -4.90 -20.35 -12.15
C VAL A 469 -3.69 -20.98 -12.81
N ILE A 470 -3.02 -20.25 -13.70
CA ILE A 470 -1.71 -20.59 -14.25
C ILE A 470 -0.66 -19.61 -13.69
N ASN A 471 0.47 -20.12 -13.20
CA ASN A 471 1.65 -19.29 -12.92
C ASN A 471 2.45 -19.08 -14.23
N THR A 472 2.52 -17.85 -14.70
CA THR A 472 3.28 -17.44 -15.91
C THR A 472 4.56 -16.67 -15.61
N GLY A 473 4.86 -16.43 -14.33
CA GLY A 473 6.03 -15.71 -13.86
C GLY A 473 7.33 -16.51 -13.97
N GLU A 474 8.33 -16.12 -13.18
CA GLU A 474 9.69 -16.71 -13.26
C GLU A 474 10.11 -17.47 -12.00
N GLN A 475 9.26 -17.48 -10.97
CA GLN A 475 9.47 -18.19 -9.71
C GLN A 475 8.21 -18.98 -9.34
N ALA A 476 8.34 -19.97 -8.45
CA ALA A 476 7.17 -20.62 -7.86
C ALA A 476 6.42 -19.66 -6.92
N ILE A 477 5.11 -19.83 -6.79
CA ILE A 477 4.22 -19.02 -5.96
C ILE A 477 3.59 -19.91 -4.89
N ASP A 478 3.59 -19.50 -3.62
CA ASP A 478 2.81 -20.21 -2.58
C ASP A 478 1.33 -20.01 -2.87
N LEU A 479 0.62 -21.10 -3.13
CA LEU A 479 -0.77 -21.06 -3.55
C LEU A 479 -1.67 -20.52 -2.42
N GLY A 480 -1.27 -20.68 -1.15
CA GLY A 480 -1.97 -20.13 0.01
C GLY A 480 -1.89 -18.61 0.14
N GLU A 481 -1.06 -17.94 -0.67
CA GLU A 481 -1.05 -16.48 -0.80
C GLU A 481 -2.04 -15.97 -1.84
N ILE A 482 -2.57 -16.86 -2.70
CA ILE A 482 -3.47 -16.50 -3.80
C ILE A 482 -4.94 -16.58 -3.36
N SER A 483 -5.72 -15.57 -3.73
CA SER A 483 -7.18 -15.67 -3.75
C SER A 483 -7.75 -15.18 -5.09
N LEU A 484 -8.88 -15.75 -5.51
CA LEU A 484 -9.63 -15.32 -6.70
C LEU A 484 -10.95 -14.69 -6.29
N ARG A 485 -11.51 -13.76 -7.09
CA ARG A 485 -12.87 -13.25 -6.89
C ARG A 485 -13.73 -13.39 -8.14
N TYR A 486 -14.89 -14.04 -7.96
CA TYR A 486 -16.00 -14.05 -8.91
C TYR A 486 -17.08 -13.07 -8.42
N TYR A 487 -17.36 -12.04 -9.21
CA TYR A 487 -18.26 -10.93 -8.88
C TYR A 487 -19.68 -11.17 -9.38
N PHE A 488 -20.64 -10.96 -8.49
CA PHE A 488 -22.06 -11.16 -8.74
C PHE A 488 -22.90 -10.09 -8.03
N LYS A 489 -24.19 -10.04 -8.38
CA LYS A 489 -25.13 -9.01 -7.94
C LYS A 489 -26.17 -9.55 -6.97
N ASP A 490 -26.38 -8.80 -5.88
CA ASP A 490 -27.24 -9.21 -4.77
C ASP A 490 -28.71 -9.33 -5.16
N GLN A 491 -29.33 -10.40 -4.67
CA GLN A 491 -30.76 -10.70 -4.77
C GLN A 491 -31.34 -11.14 -3.40
N GLY A 492 -30.61 -10.94 -2.31
CA GLY A 492 -30.98 -11.34 -0.94
C GLY A 492 -30.26 -10.52 0.13
N SER A 493 -29.43 -11.20 0.91
CA SER A 493 -28.47 -10.64 1.86
C SER A 493 -27.24 -11.55 1.90
N LEU A 494 -26.07 -11.10 2.38
CA LEU A 494 -24.88 -11.96 2.47
C LEU A 494 -25.13 -13.29 3.23
N GLY A 495 -25.99 -13.27 4.25
CA GLY A 495 -26.35 -14.46 5.02
C GLY A 495 -27.28 -15.45 4.30
N ASP A 496 -27.81 -15.10 3.12
CA ASP A 496 -28.62 -15.98 2.29
C ASP A 496 -27.76 -16.97 1.49
N TYR A 497 -26.50 -16.61 1.18
CA TYR A 497 -25.68 -17.30 0.19
C TYR A 497 -24.81 -18.42 0.79
N ALA A 498 -24.62 -19.48 -0.01
CA ALA A 498 -23.70 -20.57 0.24
C ALA A 498 -22.94 -20.90 -1.05
N ALA A 499 -21.73 -21.43 -0.92
CA ALA A 499 -20.93 -21.89 -2.05
C ALA A 499 -20.30 -23.26 -1.77
N ASN A 500 -20.26 -24.09 -2.82
CA ASN A 500 -19.70 -25.44 -2.79
C ASN A 500 -18.52 -25.52 -3.76
N CYS A 501 -17.48 -26.28 -3.36
CA CYS A 501 -16.52 -26.84 -4.31
C CYS A 501 -17.04 -28.23 -4.68
N GLU A 502 -17.43 -28.40 -5.95
CA GLU A 502 -18.03 -29.65 -6.44
C GLU A 502 -16.92 -30.66 -6.80
N VAL A 503 -15.90 -30.18 -7.52
CA VAL A 503 -14.69 -30.92 -7.92
C VAL A 503 -13.54 -29.93 -8.05
N ALA A 504 -12.34 -30.28 -7.58
CA ALA A 504 -11.12 -29.53 -7.88
C ALA A 504 -9.93 -30.49 -8.04
N ASP A 505 -9.10 -30.30 -9.06
CA ASP A 505 -7.92 -31.15 -9.31
C ASP A 505 -6.87 -31.05 -8.17
N ILE A 506 -6.74 -29.88 -7.55
CA ILE A 506 -5.93 -29.68 -6.32
C ILE A 506 -6.56 -30.26 -5.04
N GLY A 507 -7.78 -30.78 -5.12
CA GLY A 507 -8.58 -31.23 -3.97
C GLY A 507 -9.43 -30.13 -3.35
N CYS A 508 -10.75 -30.35 -3.25
CA CYS A 508 -11.67 -29.37 -2.64
C CYS A 508 -11.38 -29.12 -1.15
N GLU A 509 -10.66 -30.01 -0.45
CA GLU A 509 -10.19 -29.77 0.92
C GLU A 509 -9.14 -28.64 1.03
N ARG A 510 -8.61 -28.20 -0.12
CA ARG A 510 -7.68 -27.06 -0.24
C ARG A 510 -8.33 -25.82 -0.84
N VAL A 511 -9.63 -25.82 -1.10
CA VAL A 511 -10.36 -24.66 -1.60
C VAL A 511 -11.13 -24.02 -0.44
N GLN A 512 -10.88 -22.75 -0.18
CA GLN A 512 -11.53 -21.98 0.87
C GLN A 512 -12.47 -20.95 0.24
N LEU A 513 -13.73 -20.96 0.65
CA LEU A 513 -14.80 -20.16 0.02
C LEU A 513 -15.41 -19.21 1.05
N TRP A 514 -15.42 -17.91 0.73
CA TRP A 514 -16.14 -16.92 1.53
C TRP A 514 -16.76 -15.84 0.66
N PHE A 515 -17.87 -15.25 1.11
CA PHE A 515 -18.50 -14.13 0.42
C PHE A 515 -18.03 -12.79 1.01
N GLY A 516 -17.79 -11.82 0.14
CA GLY A 516 -17.52 -10.43 0.51
C GLY A 516 -18.45 -9.46 -0.21
N GLN A 517 -18.54 -8.24 0.32
CA GLN A 517 -19.30 -7.13 -0.25
C GLN A 517 -18.34 -6.10 -0.84
N LEU A 518 -18.67 -5.56 -2.01
CA LEU A 518 -17.93 -4.45 -2.59
C LEU A 518 -18.13 -3.19 -1.76
N ALA A 519 -17.04 -2.51 -1.40
CA ALA A 519 -17.08 -1.24 -0.68
C ALA A 519 -17.87 -0.14 -1.44
N VAL A 520 -17.95 -0.27 -2.77
CA VAL A 520 -18.86 0.50 -3.64
C VAL A 520 -19.66 -0.48 -4.50
N ALA A 521 -20.95 -0.63 -4.20
CA ALA A 521 -21.89 -1.39 -5.03
C ALA A 521 -21.99 -0.79 -6.45
N ARG A 522 -22.04 -1.66 -7.47
CA ARG A 522 -22.17 -1.34 -8.90
C ARG A 522 -23.47 -1.91 -9.47
N ASP A 523 -23.82 -1.49 -10.69
CA ASP A 523 -25.03 -1.96 -11.38
C ASP A 523 -24.92 -3.42 -11.87
N ASP A 524 -23.71 -3.97 -11.95
CA ASP A 524 -23.37 -5.32 -12.42
C ASP A 524 -22.67 -6.19 -11.37
N ALA A 525 -22.31 -5.64 -10.20
CA ALA A 525 -21.81 -6.42 -9.07
C ALA A 525 -21.96 -5.66 -7.76
N THR A 526 -22.25 -6.39 -6.69
CA THR A 526 -22.32 -5.85 -5.32
C THR A 526 -21.63 -6.77 -4.31
N HIS A 527 -21.47 -8.04 -4.65
CA HIS A 527 -20.80 -9.05 -3.86
C HIS A 527 -19.78 -9.81 -4.71
N TYR A 528 -18.96 -10.61 -4.03
CA TYR A 528 -18.08 -11.57 -4.67
C TYR A 528 -18.03 -12.86 -3.85
N LEU A 529 -17.84 -13.98 -4.55
CA LEU A 529 -17.27 -15.18 -3.95
C LEU A 529 -15.75 -15.03 -4.05
N GLU A 530 -15.08 -15.03 -2.91
CA GLU A 530 -13.63 -15.15 -2.84
C GLU A 530 -13.23 -16.61 -2.63
N VAL A 531 -12.23 -17.03 -3.39
CA VAL A 531 -11.74 -18.40 -3.51
C VAL A 531 -10.27 -18.38 -3.14
N GLY A 532 -9.97 -18.59 -1.86
CA GLY A 532 -8.60 -18.77 -1.36
C GLY A 532 -8.18 -20.24 -1.42
N PHE A 533 -6.88 -20.48 -1.25
CA PHE A 533 -6.34 -21.84 -1.25
C PHE A 533 -5.66 -22.22 0.07
N GLY A 534 -5.61 -23.52 0.35
CA GLY A 534 -4.76 -24.11 1.38
C GLY A 534 -3.30 -24.18 0.94
N LYS A 535 -2.45 -24.72 1.83
CA LYS A 535 -1.01 -24.88 1.58
C LYS A 535 -0.74 -25.64 0.27
N GLY A 536 0.06 -25.03 -0.60
CA GLY A 536 0.51 -25.59 -1.87
C GLY A 536 1.54 -24.67 -2.50
N SER A 537 2.19 -25.14 -3.56
CA SER A 537 3.05 -24.31 -4.41
C SER A 537 2.58 -24.47 -5.85
N LEU A 538 2.67 -23.41 -6.62
CA LEU A 538 2.40 -23.39 -8.05
C LEU A 538 3.71 -23.02 -8.76
N GLY A 539 4.40 -24.03 -9.30
CA GLY A 539 5.64 -23.87 -10.05
C GLY A 539 5.48 -23.07 -11.34
N VAL A 540 6.59 -22.70 -11.99
CA VAL A 540 6.56 -21.92 -13.23
C VAL A 540 5.88 -22.74 -14.33
N GLY A 541 4.85 -22.18 -14.96
CA GLY A 541 4.04 -22.87 -15.96
C GLY A 541 3.09 -23.93 -15.39
N GLU A 542 3.06 -24.15 -14.07
CA GLU A 542 2.06 -25.03 -13.46
C GLU A 542 0.68 -24.34 -13.38
N GLN A 543 -0.37 -25.16 -13.29
CA GLN A 543 -1.74 -24.70 -13.17
C GLN A 543 -2.50 -25.49 -12.10
N THR A 544 -3.51 -24.88 -11.47
CA THR A 544 -4.33 -25.52 -10.42
C THR A 544 -5.25 -26.65 -10.92
N GLY A 545 -5.21 -26.96 -12.22
CA GLY A 545 -6.24 -27.75 -12.89
C GLY A 545 -7.60 -27.07 -12.84
N ASP A 546 -8.66 -27.83 -13.10
CA ASP A 546 -10.04 -27.34 -13.09
C ASP A 546 -10.58 -27.29 -11.65
N ILE A 547 -11.24 -26.18 -11.30
CA ILE A 547 -11.90 -25.94 -10.00
C ILE A 547 -13.37 -25.59 -10.26
N SER A 548 -14.25 -26.58 -10.14
CA SER A 548 -15.70 -26.46 -10.34
C SER A 548 -16.38 -25.96 -9.07
N LEU A 549 -16.97 -24.77 -9.16
CA LEU A 549 -17.62 -24.05 -8.06
C LEU A 549 -19.10 -23.82 -8.33
N GLN A 550 -19.89 -23.87 -7.26
CA GLN A 550 -21.32 -23.56 -7.27
C GLN A 550 -21.62 -22.48 -6.23
N ILE A 551 -22.42 -21.46 -6.60
CA ILE A 551 -23.05 -20.51 -5.67
C ILE A 551 -24.56 -20.78 -5.65
N HIS A 552 -25.18 -20.79 -4.48
CA HIS A 552 -26.63 -20.93 -4.33
C HIS A 552 -27.16 -20.16 -3.13
N ARG A 553 -28.49 -20.05 -3.02
CA ARG A 553 -29.16 -19.53 -1.82
C ARG A 553 -29.53 -20.67 -0.88
N SER A 554 -29.52 -20.40 0.42
CA SER A 554 -30.02 -21.29 1.46
C SER A 554 -31.52 -21.62 1.30
N SER A 555 -32.27 -20.74 0.63
CA SER A 555 -33.68 -20.95 0.26
C SER A 555 -33.88 -21.71 -1.06
N TRP A 556 -32.80 -22.01 -1.80
CA TRP A 556 -32.81 -22.59 -3.16
C TRP A 556 -33.73 -21.89 -4.17
N HIS A 557 -34.03 -20.61 -3.93
CA HIS A 557 -34.73 -19.76 -4.90
C HIS A 557 -33.77 -19.35 -6.02
N ASP A 558 -34.33 -19.16 -7.22
CA ASP A 558 -33.57 -18.79 -8.40
C ASP A 558 -32.75 -17.50 -8.22
N LEU A 559 -31.56 -17.51 -8.79
CA LEU A 559 -30.64 -16.39 -8.98
C LEU A 559 -30.63 -16.02 -10.46
N ASN A 560 -30.72 -14.73 -10.75
CA ASN A 560 -30.35 -14.17 -12.05
C ASN A 560 -28.82 -13.98 -12.08
N GLN A 561 -28.13 -14.59 -13.05
CA GLN A 561 -26.71 -14.35 -13.32
C GLN A 561 -26.48 -13.48 -14.56
N ALA A 562 -27.53 -13.13 -15.31
CA ALA A 562 -27.42 -12.33 -16.53
C ALA A 562 -27.03 -10.86 -16.31
N ASP A 563 -27.00 -10.38 -15.06
CA ASP A 563 -26.42 -9.08 -14.68
C ASP A 563 -25.30 -9.21 -13.63
N ASP A 564 -24.62 -10.36 -13.56
CA ASP A 564 -23.38 -10.57 -12.82
C ASP A 564 -22.16 -10.17 -13.66
N TYR A 565 -21.27 -9.36 -13.10
CA TYR A 565 -20.08 -8.85 -13.76
C TYR A 565 -19.20 -9.98 -14.32
N SER A 566 -18.91 -11.01 -13.53
CA SER A 566 -18.02 -12.12 -13.91
C SER A 566 -18.68 -13.18 -14.81
N PHE A 567 -19.98 -13.10 -15.08
CA PHE A 567 -20.69 -14.08 -15.90
C PHE A 567 -20.43 -13.87 -17.40
N ASN A 568 -20.11 -14.95 -18.11
CA ASN A 568 -20.01 -14.96 -19.57
C ASN A 568 -20.59 -16.26 -20.15
N PRO A 569 -21.88 -16.28 -20.56
CA PRO A 569 -22.54 -17.49 -21.05
C PRO A 569 -22.03 -17.96 -22.43
N GLN A 570 -21.19 -17.18 -23.12
CA GLN A 570 -20.51 -17.61 -24.34
C GLN A 570 -19.18 -18.33 -24.05
N GLN A 571 -18.63 -18.20 -22.84
CA GLN A 571 -17.35 -18.77 -22.45
C GLN A 571 -17.53 -20.15 -21.82
N THR A 572 -17.94 -21.12 -22.64
CA THR A 572 -18.14 -22.53 -22.24
C THR A 572 -16.92 -23.42 -22.47
N LYS A 573 -15.75 -22.82 -22.78
CA LYS A 573 -14.43 -23.46 -22.81
C LYS A 573 -13.54 -22.69 -21.83
N LEU A 574 -12.91 -23.40 -20.88
CA LEU A 574 -11.98 -22.81 -19.92
C LEU A 574 -10.86 -22.04 -20.63
N SER A 575 -10.87 -20.72 -20.46
CA SER A 575 -10.02 -19.76 -21.19
C SER A 575 -9.80 -18.51 -20.34
N PRO A 576 -8.77 -17.68 -20.59
CA PRO A 576 -8.49 -16.51 -19.78
C PRO A 576 -9.71 -15.57 -19.66
N SER A 577 -9.90 -14.99 -18.47
CA SER A 577 -10.94 -13.97 -18.24
C SER A 577 -10.37 -12.86 -17.39
N ASP A 578 -10.47 -11.62 -17.88
CA ASP A 578 -10.12 -10.41 -17.11
C ASP A 578 -11.27 -9.92 -16.23
N LYS A 579 -12.38 -10.66 -16.16
CA LYS A 579 -13.51 -10.41 -15.26
C LYS A 579 -13.56 -11.30 -14.01
N VAL A 580 -12.64 -12.27 -13.88
CA VAL A 580 -12.38 -12.96 -12.61
C VAL A 580 -10.98 -12.56 -12.18
N THR A 581 -10.86 -11.90 -11.03
CA THR A 581 -9.59 -11.31 -10.57
C THR A 581 -8.80 -12.29 -9.72
N ALA A 582 -7.47 -12.25 -9.79
CA ALA A 582 -6.58 -12.87 -8.79
C ALA A 582 -5.87 -11.81 -7.94
N TYR A 583 -5.64 -12.15 -6.69
CA TYR A 583 -4.85 -11.42 -5.72
C TYR A 583 -3.71 -12.30 -5.23
N ARG A 584 -2.57 -11.68 -4.87
CA ARG A 584 -1.54 -12.28 -4.02
C ARG A 584 -1.41 -11.42 -2.77
N GLN A 585 -1.54 -12.04 -1.59
CA GLN A 585 -1.54 -11.35 -0.29
C GLN A 585 -2.52 -10.15 -0.23
N GLY A 586 -3.62 -10.20 -0.99
CA GLY A 586 -4.60 -9.11 -1.09
C GLY A 586 -4.28 -8.01 -2.11
N ARG A 587 -3.09 -7.98 -2.74
CA ARG A 587 -2.79 -7.12 -3.89
C ARG A 587 -3.37 -7.72 -5.16
N LEU A 588 -4.14 -6.96 -5.94
CA LEU A 588 -4.61 -7.37 -7.27
C LEU A 588 -3.39 -7.68 -8.17
N ILE A 589 -3.42 -8.80 -8.89
CA ILE A 589 -2.36 -9.19 -9.84
C ILE A 589 -2.88 -9.69 -11.20
N TRP A 590 -4.18 -10.00 -11.31
CA TRP A 590 -4.83 -10.32 -12.59
C TRP A 590 -6.27 -9.83 -12.61
N GLY A 591 -6.74 -9.43 -13.79
CA GLY A 591 -8.14 -9.08 -14.06
C GLY A 591 -8.52 -7.64 -13.71
N SER A 592 -9.82 -7.37 -13.67
CA SER A 592 -10.40 -6.03 -13.55
C SER A 592 -11.53 -6.08 -12.51
N GLU A 593 -11.47 -5.24 -11.47
CA GLU A 593 -12.55 -5.16 -10.48
C GLU A 593 -13.77 -4.41 -11.06
N PRO A 594 -15.01 -4.69 -10.59
CA PRO A 594 -16.22 -4.02 -11.08
C PRO A 594 -16.16 -2.48 -10.98
N GLY A 595 -16.22 -1.83 -12.14
CA GLY A 595 -16.17 -0.37 -12.26
C GLY A 595 -14.80 0.25 -11.92
N MET A 596 -13.72 -0.51 -12.02
CA MET A 596 -12.33 -0.04 -12.03
C MET A 596 -11.74 -0.22 -13.45
N ASP A 597 -10.65 0.47 -13.75
CA ASP A 597 -9.84 0.15 -14.93
C ASP A 597 -9.19 -1.25 -14.77
N PRO A 598 -8.94 -2.00 -15.85
CA PRO A 598 -8.25 -3.28 -15.77
C PRO A 598 -6.89 -3.18 -15.08
N HIS A 599 -6.54 -4.16 -14.25
CA HIS A 599 -5.14 -4.32 -13.83
C HIS A 599 -4.28 -4.41 -15.10
N PRO A 600 -3.14 -3.71 -15.17
CA PRO A 600 -2.21 -3.87 -16.27
C PRO A 600 -1.94 -5.36 -16.50
N ARG A 601 -2.28 -5.88 -17.69
CA ARG A 601 -1.98 -7.27 -18.00
C ARG A 601 -0.47 -7.49 -17.83
N PRO A 602 -0.03 -8.65 -17.32
CA PRO A 602 1.37 -9.06 -17.41
C PRO A 602 1.93 -8.70 -18.78
N SER A 603 3.10 -8.04 -18.80
CA SER A 603 3.68 -7.61 -20.08
C SER A 603 4.01 -8.87 -20.87
N PRO A 604 3.47 -9.06 -22.10
CA PRO A 604 3.56 -10.35 -22.79
C PRO A 604 4.98 -10.90 -22.80
N GLY A 605 5.22 -11.92 -21.97
CA GLY A 605 6.53 -12.49 -21.74
C GLY A 605 7.05 -13.19 -23.00
N SER A 606 8.37 -13.38 -23.07
CA SER A 606 8.94 -14.25 -24.11
C SER A 606 8.38 -15.66 -24.01
N VAL A 607 8.31 -16.38 -25.13
CA VAL A 607 8.17 -17.84 -25.08
C VAL A 607 9.37 -18.40 -24.29
N ARG A 608 9.12 -19.18 -23.24
CA ARG A 608 10.17 -19.78 -22.39
C ARG A 608 10.19 -21.29 -22.58
N VAL A 609 11.38 -21.91 -22.51
CA VAL A 609 11.51 -23.35 -22.29
C VAL A 609 11.68 -23.61 -20.79
N LEU A 610 10.85 -24.51 -20.28
CA LEU A 610 10.94 -25.07 -18.95
C LEU A 610 11.60 -26.45 -19.03
N TYR A 611 12.40 -26.80 -18.03
CA TYR A 611 13.21 -28.01 -17.98
C TYR A 611 13.18 -28.63 -16.57
N MET A 612 13.23 -29.96 -16.53
CA MET A 612 13.55 -30.75 -15.34
C MET A 612 14.37 -31.98 -15.75
N ALA A 613 15.42 -32.32 -15.00
CA ALA A 613 16.07 -33.62 -15.10
C ALA A 613 15.21 -34.68 -14.38
N ASN A 614 14.87 -35.77 -15.07
CA ASN A 614 14.05 -36.85 -14.51
C ASN A 614 14.69 -37.40 -13.22
N PRO A 615 13.99 -37.42 -12.07
CA PRO A 615 14.54 -37.86 -10.78
C PRO A 615 15.14 -39.27 -10.77
N TYR A 616 14.75 -40.14 -11.71
CA TYR A 616 15.28 -41.51 -11.87
C TYR A 616 16.53 -41.62 -12.76
N HIS A 617 16.92 -40.53 -13.44
CA HIS A 617 17.99 -40.50 -14.44
C HIS A 617 18.89 -39.25 -14.35
N ARG A 618 18.87 -38.54 -13.21
CA ARG A 618 19.66 -37.31 -12.98
C ARG A 618 21.06 -37.53 -12.39
N ASP A 619 21.58 -38.75 -12.43
CA ASP A 619 22.96 -39.06 -12.02
C ASP A 619 23.97 -38.64 -13.09
N ALA A 620 25.16 -38.21 -12.67
CA ALA A 620 26.24 -37.77 -13.56
C ALA A 620 26.72 -38.86 -14.55
N SER A 621 26.59 -40.13 -14.18
CA SER A 621 26.76 -41.29 -15.07
C SER A 621 25.41 -41.98 -15.20
N SER A 622 24.89 -42.11 -16.42
CA SER A 622 23.59 -42.76 -16.68
C SER A 622 23.53 -43.38 -18.06
N SER A 623 23.02 -44.61 -18.19
CA SER A 623 22.74 -45.26 -19.48
C SER A 623 21.57 -44.63 -20.27
N VAL A 624 20.84 -43.69 -19.66
CA VAL A 624 19.74 -42.92 -20.27
C VAL A 624 19.83 -41.45 -19.87
N ILE A 625 19.91 -40.56 -20.86
CA ILE A 625 19.61 -39.13 -20.69
C ILE A 625 18.08 -38.98 -20.75
N SER A 626 17.44 -38.52 -19.67
CA SER A 626 15.99 -38.32 -19.63
C SER A 626 15.63 -36.92 -19.11
N PRO A 627 15.56 -35.93 -19.99
CA PRO A 627 15.03 -34.62 -19.67
C PRO A 627 13.50 -34.59 -19.85
N GLU A 628 12.86 -33.73 -19.07
CA GLU A 628 11.47 -33.36 -19.23
C GLU A 628 11.38 -31.86 -19.54
N PHE A 629 10.53 -31.51 -20.52
CA PHE A 629 10.38 -30.15 -21.02
C PHE A 629 8.94 -29.67 -20.93
N ALA A 630 8.74 -28.36 -20.90
CA ALA A 630 7.51 -27.73 -21.38
C ALA A 630 7.86 -26.43 -22.13
N ILE A 631 7.03 -26.02 -23.09
CA ILE A 631 7.12 -24.70 -23.71
C ILE A 631 6.01 -23.84 -23.12
N LEU A 632 6.38 -22.73 -22.47
CA LEU A 632 5.45 -21.74 -21.95
C LEU A 632 5.31 -20.59 -22.96
N ASN A 633 4.14 -20.43 -23.56
CA ASN A 633 3.82 -19.27 -24.37
C ASN A 633 3.30 -18.14 -23.47
N ALA A 634 4.19 -17.33 -22.88
CA ALA A 634 3.80 -16.13 -22.13
C ALA A 634 3.39 -14.93 -23.03
N THR A 635 3.31 -15.12 -24.36
CA THR A 635 2.93 -14.04 -25.28
C THR A 635 1.41 -13.87 -25.37
N GLY A 636 0.98 -12.75 -25.97
CA GLY A 636 -0.44 -12.47 -26.24
C GLY A 636 -1.03 -13.15 -27.48
N GLU A 637 -0.24 -13.92 -28.24
CA GLU A 637 -0.67 -14.55 -29.51
C GLU A 637 -0.55 -16.07 -29.45
N ALA A 638 -1.44 -16.79 -30.15
CA ALA A 638 -1.36 -18.24 -30.26
C ALA A 638 -0.20 -18.65 -31.19
N ILE A 639 0.55 -19.70 -30.82
CA ILE A 639 1.72 -20.15 -31.57
C ILE A 639 1.50 -21.58 -32.07
N ARG A 640 1.38 -21.74 -33.39
CA ARG A 640 1.27 -23.05 -34.04
C ARG A 640 2.48 -23.93 -33.70
N LEU A 641 2.25 -25.06 -33.05
CA LEU A 641 3.33 -25.90 -32.52
C LEU A 641 4.22 -26.48 -33.62
N SER A 642 3.70 -26.77 -34.81
CA SER A 642 4.50 -27.27 -35.93
C SER A 642 5.53 -26.29 -36.49
N HIS A 643 5.50 -25.02 -36.08
CA HIS A 643 6.54 -24.03 -36.38
C HIS A 643 7.68 -24.04 -35.34
N LEU A 644 7.50 -24.69 -34.18
CA LEU A 644 8.44 -24.70 -33.07
C LEU A 644 9.40 -25.89 -33.10
N LYS A 645 10.64 -25.62 -32.70
CA LYS A 645 11.69 -26.63 -32.49
C LYS A 645 12.52 -26.29 -31.24
N LEU A 646 12.77 -27.28 -30.40
CA LEU A 646 13.57 -27.22 -29.18
C LEU A 646 14.89 -27.97 -29.38
N ARG A 647 16.02 -27.49 -28.85
CA ARG A 647 17.30 -28.23 -28.83
C ARG A 647 17.85 -28.42 -27.42
N TYR A 648 18.08 -29.68 -27.05
CA TYR A 648 18.85 -30.10 -25.89
C TYR A 648 20.23 -30.57 -26.34
N TYR A 649 21.29 -29.90 -25.88
CA TYR A 649 22.67 -30.12 -26.28
C TYR A 649 23.40 -31.02 -25.28
N PHE A 650 24.03 -32.06 -25.80
CA PHE A 650 24.73 -33.08 -25.04
C PHE A 650 26.13 -33.35 -25.62
N THR A 651 27.02 -33.87 -24.79
CA THR A 651 28.36 -34.29 -25.20
C THR A 651 28.31 -35.76 -25.63
N ARG A 652 29.10 -36.13 -26.64
CA ARG A 652 29.07 -37.47 -27.22
C ARG A 652 30.39 -38.18 -27.04
N GLU A 653 30.33 -39.27 -26.28
CA GLU A 653 31.49 -40.01 -25.78
C GLU A 653 31.83 -41.22 -26.66
N SER A 654 30.91 -41.64 -27.54
CA SER A 654 31.12 -42.74 -28.48
C SER A 654 30.44 -42.54 -29.84
N THR A 655 30.91 -43.28 -30.83
CA THR A 655 30.33 -43.32 -32.19
C THR A 655 29.03 -44.12 -32.28
N GLU A 656 28.55 -44.70 -31.18
CA GLU A 656 27.35 -45.54 -31.20
C GLU A 656 26.09 -44.74 -31.60
N PRO A 657 25.09 -45.39 -32.22
CA PRO A 657 23.81 -44.76 -32.50
C PRO A 657 23.09 -44.34 -31.22
N ILE A 658 22.59 -43.11 -31.18
CA ILE A 658 21.69 -42.63 -30.14
C ILE A 658 20.26 -43.02 -30.54
N VAL A 659 19.53 -43.64 -29.62
CA VAL A 659 18.14 -44.05 -29.78
C VAL A 659 17.26 -43.11 -28.96
N PHE A 660 16.36 -42.39 -29.63
CA PHE A 660 15.34 -41.54 -29.01
C PHE A 660 14.06 -42.34 -28.72
N THR A 661 13.43 -42.04 -27.58
CA THR A 661 12.08 -42.48 -27.22
C THR A 661 11.30 -41.31 -26.60
N CYS A 662 10.05 -41.09 -27.01
CA CYS A 662 9.11 -40.29 -26.21
C CYS A 662 8.56 -41.20 -25.09
N ALA A 663 8.80 -40.85 -23.82
CA ALA A 663 8.30 -41.62 -22.70
C ALA A 663 6.84 -41.24 -22.38
N TRP A 664 6.54 -39.94 -22.38
CA TRP A 664 5.20 -39.37 -22.26
C TRP A 664 5.17 -37.92 -22.75
N ALA A 665 4.03 -37.44 -23.26
CA ALA A 665 3.85 -36.03 -23.59
C ALA A 665 2.37 -35.63 -23.52
N GLN A 666 2.07 -34.50 -22.87
CA GLN A 666 0.70 -33.96 -22.78
C GLN A 666 0.12 -33.62 -24.16
N VAL A 667 0.96 -33.19 -25.11
CA VAL A 667 0.59 -32.95 -26.51
C VAL A 667 0.42 -34.23 -27.35
N GLY A 668 0.75 -35.40 -26.78
CA GLY A 668 0.77 -36.71 -27.45
C GLY A 668 2.13 -37.03 -28.12
N CYS A 669 2.70 -38.19 -27.81
CA CYS A 669 3.99 -38.62 -28.38
C CYS A 669 3.97 -38.76 -29.91
N ASP A 670 2.84 -39.19 -30.50
CA ASP A 670 2.68 -39.31 -31.96
C ASP A 670 2.64 -37.95 -32.68
N HIS A 671 2.55 -36.84 -31.93
CA HIS A 671 2.61 -35.49 -32.46
C HIS A 671 4.01 -34.85 -32.36
N LEU A 672 5.02 -35.59 -31.88
CA LEU A 672 6.40 -35.14 -31.79
C LEU A 672 7.27 -35.66 -32.94
N THR A 673 8.22 -34.84 -33.37
CA THR A 673 9.30 -35.22 -34.29
C THR A 673 10.63 -35.06 -33.58
N ALA A 674 11.56 -36.02 -33.72
CA ALA A 674 12.88 -35.95 -33.10
C ALA A 674 13.98 -36.27 -34.10
N GLN A 675 15.10 -35.54 -34.02
CA GLN A 675 16.33 -35.86 -34.74
C GLN A 675 17.57 -35.54 -33.89
N ILE A 676 18.65 -36.29 -34.11
CA ILE A 676 19.95 -36.01 -33.49
C ILE A 676 20.80 -35.23 -34.50
N GLY A 677 21.20 -34.01 -34.13
CA GLY A 677 22.05 -33.14 -34.90
C GLY A 677 23.40 -32.89 -34.22
N ARG A 678 24.22 -32.04 -34.84
CA ARG A 678 25.48 -31.54 -34.30
C ARG A 678 25.60 -30.05 -34.57
N GLU A 679 25.97 -29.28 -33.56
CA GLU A 679 26.07 -27.84 -33.66
C GLU A 679 27.36 -27.42 -34.39
N ALA A 680 27.24 -26.48 -35.32
CA ALA A 680 28.32 -26.11 -36.23
C ALA A 680 29.39 -25.23 -35.58
N GLY A 681 29.02 -24.50 -34.52
CA GLY A 681 29.93 -23.63 -33.76
C GLY A 681 30.71 -24.39 -32.68
N SER A 682 30.02 -24.98 -31.70
CA SER A 682 30.65 -25.68 -30.57
C SER A 682 31.12 -27.09 -30.89
N GLY A 683 30.52 -27.73 -31.90
CA GLY A 683 30.70 -29.16 -32.14
C GLY A 683 29.95 -30.07 -31.14
N SER A 684 29.05 -29.55 -30.30
CA SER A 684 28.17 -30.35 -29.43
C SER A 684 27.19 -31.19 -30.25
N ASP A 685 26.80 -32.38 -29.80
CA ASP A 685 25.64 -33.08 -30.35
C ASP A 685 24.35 -32.50 -29.73
N TYR A 686 23.20 -32.65 -30.38
CA TYR A 686 21.92 -32.24 -29.80
C TYR A 686 20.74 -33.14 -30.21
N LEU A 687 19.75 -33.23 -29.32
CA LEU A 687 18.39 -33.64 -29.68
C LEU A 687 17.63 -32.40 -30.11
N GLU A 688 17.20 -32.35 -31.38
CA GLU A 688 16.20 -31.40 -31.85
C GLU A 688 14.83 -32.07 -31.81
N LEU A 689 13.95 -31.55 -30.95
CA LEU A 689 12.55 -31.94 -30.82
C LEU A 689 11.69 -30.89 -31.55
N GLY A 690 10.64 -31.34 -32.23
CA GLY A 690 9.65 -30.49 -32.89
C GLY A 690 8.28 -31.15 -32.89
N PHE A 691 7.30 -30.51 -33.53
CA PHE A 691 5.90 -30.95 -33.49
C PHE A 691 5.33 -31.14 -34.90
N THR A 692 4.37 -32.05 -35.04
CA THR A 692 3.57 -32.18 -36.27
C THR A 692 2.38 -31.22 -36.26
N ASP A 693 1.75 -31.00 -37.42
CA ASP A 693 0.53 -30.16 -37.49
C ASP A 693 -0.64 -30.68 -36.64
N ALA A 694 -0.61 -31.96 -36.22
CA ALA A 694 -1.61 -32.55 -35.33
C ALA A 694 -1.45 -32.11 -33.86
N ALA A 695 -0.31 -31.52 -33.47
CA ALA A 695 -0.13 -30.91 -32.16
C ALA A 695 -1.00 -29.64 -31.96
N GLY A 696 -1.42 -28.99 -33.05
CA GLY A 696 -2.27 -27.79 -33.00
C GLY A 696 -1.51 -26.51 -32.62
N ASP A 697 -2.21 -25.63 -31.91
CA ASP A 697 -1.74 -24.29 -31.54
C ASP A 697 -1.58 -24.16 -30.01
N LEU A 698 -0.48 -23.55 -29.57
CA LEU A 698 -0.19 -23.23 -28.18
C LEU A 698 -0.79 -21.86 -27.82
N GLU A 699 -1.88 -21.87 -27.07
CA GLU A 699 -2.70 -20.69 -26.75
C GLU A 699 -1.92 -19.64 -25.92
N PRO A 700 -2.30 -18.35 -25.98
CA PRO A 700 -1.69 -17.29 -25.16
C PRO A 700 -1.72 -17.62 -23.66
N ASN A 701 -0.59 -17.40 -22.98
CA ASN A 701 -0.39 -17.66 -21.55
C ASN A 701 -0.63 -19.11 -21.12
N THR A 702 -0.28 -20.09 -21.98
CA THR A 702 -0.40 -21.52 -21.65
C THR A 702 0.91 -22.29 -21.85
N PRO A 703 1.16 -23.35 -21.06
CA PRO A 703 2.21 -24.33 -21.32
C PRO A 703 1.74 -25.41 -22.30
N THR A 704 2.68 -26.12 -22.94
CA THR A 704 2.39 -27.40 -23.64
C THR A 704 1.93 -28.53 -22.70
N GLY A 705 2.05 -28.35 -21.39
CA GLY A 705 2.21 -29.43 -20.43
C GLY A 705 3.56 -30.16 -20.59
N PRO A 706 3.86 -31.15 -19.74
CA PRO A 706 5.15 -31.82 -19.75
C PRO A 706 5.36 -32.72 -20.98
N ILE A 707 6.62 -32.83 -21.37
CA ILE A 707 7.12 -33.62 -22.51
C ILE A 707 8.37 -34.35 -22.02
N SER A 708 8.20 -35.61 -21.64
CA SER A 708 9.23 -36.47 -21.04
C SER A 708 9.84 -37.37 -22.11
N VAL A 709 11.15 -37.22 -22.36
CA VAL A 709 11.86 -37.95 -23.43
C VAL A 709 13.06 -38.72 -22.88
N GLN A 710 13.58 -39.63 -23.69
CA GLN A 710 14.73 -40.45 -23.37
C GLN A 710 15.67 -40.59 -24.57
N LEU A 711 16.97 -40.41 -24.32
CA LEU A 711 18.05 -40.79 -25.22
C LEU A 711 18.86 -41.91 -24.55
N ARG A 712 19.15 -42.97 -25.30
CA ARG A 712 20.08 -44.04 -24.87
C ARG A 712 21.06 -44.37 -25.97
N ARG A 713 22.27 -44.84 -25.63
CA ARG A 713 23.16 -45.45 -26.62
C ARG A 713 22.63 -46.84 -27.03
N ALA A 714 22.92 -47.26 -28.26
CA ALA A 714 22.43 -48.53 -28.80
C ALA A 714 22.88 -49.75 -27.97
N ASP A 715 24.10 -49.67 -27.42
CA ASP A 715 24.81 -50.64 -26.59
C ASP A 715 24.52 -50.52 -25.07
N TRP A 716 23.71 -49.53 -24.66
CA TRP A 716 23.38 -49.21 -23.26
C TRP A 716 24.54 -48.79 -22.34
N THR A 717 25.68 -48.33 -22.89
CA THR A 717 26.76 -47.81 -22.05
C THR A 717 26.48 -46.36 -21.60
N ASP A 718 26.97 -45.99 -20.41
CA ASP A 718 26.64 -44.73 -19.73
C ASP A 718 27.15 -43.45 -20.42
N PHE A 719 26.28 -42.43 -20.44
CA PHE A 719 26.64 -41.04 -20.74
C PHE A 719 27.27 -40.33 -19.53
N ASN A 720 28.11 -39.33 -19.79
CA ASN A 720 28.62 -38.39 -18.78
C ASN A 720 27.80 -37.10 -18.76
N GLN A 721 26.58 -37.15 -18.22
CA GLN A 721 25.67 -36.00 -18.17
C GLN A 721 26.28 -34.76 -17.48
N ALA A 722 27.33 -34.92 -16.66
CA ALA A 722 28.05 -33.82 -16.03
C ALA A 722 28.84 -32.91 -16.99
N ASP A 723 29.07 -33.29 -18.26
CA ASP A 723 29.63 -32.40 -19.30
C ASP A 723 28.66 -32.06 -20.45
N ASP A 724 27.37 -32.43 -20.32
CA ASP A 724 26.29 -31.94 -21.18
C ASP A 724 26.03 -30.44 -20.94
N TYR A 725 25.97 -29.64 -22.01
CA TYR A 725 25.69 -28.22 -21.89
C TYR A 725 24.29 -27.95 -21.29
N SER A 726 23.28 -28.70 -21.73
CA SER A 726 21.88 -28.52 -21.33
C SER A 726 21.47 -29.25 -20.05
N PHE A 727 22.33 -30.07 -19.45
CA PHE A 727 21.98 -30.84 -18.26
C PHE A 727 21.96 -29.97 -17.00
N ARG A 728 20.98 -30.22 -16.12
CA ARG A 728 20.90 -29.60 -14.80
C ARG A 728 20.29 -30.57 -13.77
N PRO A 729 21.09 -31.20 -12.89
CA PRO A 729 20.60 -32.23 -11.97
C PRO A 729 19.83 -31.68 -10.76
N ASP A 730 20.00 -30.40 -10.42
CA ASP A 730 19.44 -29.73 -9.23
C ASP A 730 17.98 -29.23 -9.42
N THR A 731 17.25 -29.73 -10.42
CA THR A 731 15.82 -29.44 -10.59
C THR A 731 14.95 -30.40 -9.78
N GLU A 732 13.95 -29.87 -9.06
CA GLU A 732 12.92 -30.64 -8.35
C GLU A 732 11.51 -30.51 -8.98
N ALA A 733 11.34 -29.55 -9.90
CA ALA A 733 10.15 -29.30 -10.70
C ALA A 733 10.56 -28.69 -12.06
N LEU A 734 9.61 -28.52 -12.99
CA LEU A 734 9.84 -27.76 -14.22
C LEU A 734 10.20 -26.30 -13.90
N THR A 735 11.33 -25.83 -14.44
CA THR A 735 11.83 -24.48 -14.21
C THR A 735 12.44 -23.86 -15.48
N THR A 736 12.41 -22.54 -15.59
CA THR A 736 12.97 -21.78 -16.72
C THR A 736 14.45 -22.10 -16.94
N TRP A 737 14.84 -22.48 -18.16
CA TRP A 737 16.21 -22.89 -18.45
C TRP A 737 16.72 -22.33 -19.78
N ASP A 738 17.78 -21.51 -19.71
CA ASP A 738 18.36 -20.81 -20.85
C ASP A 738 19.24 -21.72 -21.73
N ARG A 739 19.74 -22.84 -21.20
CA ARG A 739 20.62 -23.77 -21.94
C ARG A 739 19.89 -24.77 -22.84
N VAL A 740 18.59 -24.61 -23.03
CA VAL A 740 17.79 -25.37 -23.99
C VAL A 740 17.14 -24.35 -24.92
N THR A 741 17.55 -24.32 -26.19
CA THR A 741 17.13 -23.27 -27.12
C THR A 741 15.81 -23.61 -27.80
N LEU A 742 15.02 -22.59 -28.15
CA LEU A 742 13.80 -22.72 -28.94
C LEU A 742 13.88 -21.88 -30.21
N TYR A 743 13.38 -22.42 -31.30
CA TYR A 743 13.30 -21.77 -32.60
C TYR A 743 11.84 -21.76 -33.09
N LYS A 744 11.44 -20.68 -33.75
CA LYS A 744 10.21 -20.57 -34.54
C LYS A 744 10.60 -20.25 -35.98
N ASP A 745 10.15 -21.05 -36.95
CA ASP A 745 10.44 -20.82 -38.38
C ASP A 745 11.97 -20.69 -38.68
N ALA A 746 12.78 -21.48 -37.96
CA ALA A 746 14.25 -21.46 -37.93
C ALA A 746 14.92 -20.20 -37.33
N ALA A 747 14.17 -19.18 -36.88
CA ALA A 747 14.71 -18.10 -36.05
C ALA A 747 14.70 -18.50 -34.57
N GLN A 748 15.80 -18.29 -33.84
CA GLN A 748 15.86 -18.54 -32.40
C GLN A 748 15.02 -17.51 -31.63
N ILE A 749 14.21 -17.99 -30.69
CA ILE A 749 13.29 -17.19 -29.86
C ILE A 749 13.47 -17.40 -28.35
N TRP A 750 14.23 -18.42 -27.93
CA TRP A 750 14.59 -18.65 -26.53
C TRP A 750 15.97 -19.31 -26.39
N GLY A 751 16.61 -19.08 -25.24
CA GLY A 751 17.82 -19.75 -24.79
C GLY A 751 19.12 -19.25 -25.43
N LEU A 752 20.23 -19.89 -25.06
CA LEU A 752 21.59 -19.63 -25.54
C LEU A 752 22.17 -20.92 -26.14
N GLU A 753 22.81 -20.81 -27.31
CA GLU A 753 23.53 -21.93 -27.93
C GLU A 753 24.88 -22.18 -27.21
N PRO A 754 25.41 -23.42 -27.19
CA PRO A 754 26.72 -23.68 -26.59
C PRO A 754 27.82 -22.84 -27.27
N GLY A 755 28.58 -22.08 -26.48
CA GLY A 755 29.65 -21.21 -26.98
C GLY A 755 29.20 -19.81 -27.43
N ALA A 756 27.90 -19.47 -27.34
CA ALA A 756 27.46 -18.08 -27.48
C ALA A 756 28.04 -17.20 -26.35
N ALA A 757 28.35 -15.93 -26.68
CA ALA A 757 28.70 -14.92 -25.68
C ALA A 757 27.44 -14.41 -24.97
N ARG A 758 27.58 -14.04 -23.69
CA ARG A 758 26.60 -13.27 -22.91
C ARG A 758 26.92 -11.78 -22.99
#